data_AF-A0A960WLZ1-F1
#
_entry.id   AF-A0A960WLZ1-F1
#
_cell.length_a   1.000
_cell.length_b   1.000
_cell.length_c   1.000
_cell.angle_alpha   90.00
_cell.angle_beta   90.00
_cell.angle_gamma   90.00
#
_symmetry.space_group_name_H-M   'P 1'
#
loop_
_entity.id
_entity.type
_entity.pdbx_description
1 polymer ?
#
loop_
_entity_poly.entity_id
_entity_poly.type
_entity_poly.pdbx_seq_one_letter_code
_entity_poly.pdbx_strand_id
1 'polypeptide(L)'
;MNTLRFLFLWSVCLVGVVSGYAEERPDIVVFLSDDHTWRDSSVYGSKDIATPNMDRIAASGMTFDRAYVASPSCAPSRAALLTGLWPARNGAEANHSRPRPEIKKLPAYFQELGYEVVSFGKVGHYRQTPEYGFDLAKHFNYHEDVAIPEAVKWLRARTSEKPLCLFVGSNWPHVPWPEAPAGVDPDSLVVPPNHVDNATTRQWRAKYVAAIHTMDEELGLVYDTSREVLGDDFLFLHTSDHGAQWPFGKWTLYDDGVRTPLLVSWKGRVQSNQRSNAMVSWIDILPTLLEAAGGTKPEDIDGRSFLPILEGKETQHRNLIFTTHSGDGNFNVFPMRGVVDAEGDKYIRNLHPEFRFLSHVTKNTGDSGYWDSWLDSALKDEGARTLVRSYQVRPPRELYQTASDPWEKANLAADPHHAERLDRLSGALDKWMAETRDTETVFGDPVKVTKTERPNIITVFVDDMGWADLSCFGNKEIETEALDRLASEGLRFTRFYVNSPICSPSRTALTTGQYPQRWRINSYLNNRQNNHERGVAQWLDLSAPVLARELRRSGYATGHFGKWHMGGQRDVANAPAISDYGFDRSLTNFEGMGPKLLPLTVTPQNREPKKIWADAVNLGDPVTWKMRYEITGGFVNEAIRFIDRADATGQPFFVNVWPDDPHSPWFPSLERWSDEKRPRYLGVVDEM
;
A
#
# COMPACT_ATOMS: atom_id res chain seq x y z
N MET A 1 -14.33 83.58 65.98
CA MET A 1 -14.19 82.23 66.57
C MET A 1 -15.41 81.41 66.15
N ASN A 2 -15.53 81.11 64.86
CA ASN A 2 -15.13 79.87 64.17
C ASN A 2 -16.28 78.85 64.06
N THR A 3 -17.25 79.24 63.21
CA THR A 3 -17.82 78.51 62.07
C THR A 3 -17.92 76.97 62.05
N LEU A 4 -19.18 76.52 61.90
CA LEU A 4 -19.62 75.25 61.34
C LEU A 4 -18.82 74.82 60.10
N ARG A 5 -18.45 73.53 60.03
CA ARG A 5 -18.04 72.86 58.79
C ARG A 5 -18.98 71.69 58.51
N PHE A 6 -19.81 71.85 57.50
CA PHE A 6 -20.42 70.77 56.73
C PHE A 6 -19.31 70.07 55.91
N LEU A 7 -19.20 68.74 56.03
CA LEU A 7 -18.38 67.91 55.16
C LEU A 7 -19.30 67.17 54.19
N PHE A 8 -19.33 67.66 52.96
CA PHE A 8 -19.94 66.99 51.80
C PHE A 8 -19.01 65.83 51.39
N LEU A 9 -19.48 64.59 51.54
CA LEU A 9 -18.84 63.40 50.95
C LEU A 9 -19.23 63.33 49.45
N TRP A 10 -18.32 63.72 48.57
CA TRP A 10 -18.39 63.40 47.15
C TRP A 10 -18.02 61.93 46.96
N SER A 11 -19.02 61.09 46.67
CA SER A 11 -18.79 59.74 46.14
C SER A 11 -18.48 59.87 44.66
N VAL A 12 -17.20 59.78 44.30
CA VAL A 12 -16.76 59.64 42.91
C VAL A 12 -17.01 58.18 42.49
N CYS A 13 -18.09 57.95 41.76
CA CYS A 13 -18.26 56.73 40.96
C CYS A 13 -17.23 56.75 39.83
N LEU A 14 -16.07 56.12 40.06
CA LEU A 14 -15.19 55.67 39.00
C LEU A 14 -15.87 54.49 38.30
N VAL A 15 -16.62 54.80 37.23
CA VAL A 15 -16.95 53.82 36.20
C VAL A 15 -15.63 53.50 35.51
N GLY A 16 -14.92 52.50 36.03
CA GLY A 16 -13.86 51.85 35.28
C GLY A 16 -14.48 51.24 34.04
N VAL A 17 -14.28 51.87 32.89
CA VAL A 17 -14.44 51.21 31.59
C VAL A 17 -13.35 50.15 31.56
N VAL A 18 -13.68 48.95 32.03
CA VAL A 18 -12.95 47.76 31.67
C VAL A 18 -13.25 47.57 30.20
N SER A 19 -12.40 48.11 29.33
CA SER A 19 -12.32 47.64 27.95
C SER A 19 -11.94 46.18 28.03
N GLY A 20 -12.95 45.31 28.06
CA GLY A 20 -12.76 43.92 27.70
C GLY A 20 -12.29 43.90 26.26
N TYR A 21 -10.97 43.79 26.06
CA TYR A 21 -10.48 43.22 24.83
C TYR A 21 -11.09 41.82 24.79
N ALA A 22 -12.09 41.61 23.92
CA ALA A 22 -12.43 40.28 23.49
C ALA A 22 -11.11 39.68 22.99
N GLU A 23 -10.67 38.57 23.57
CA GLU A 23 -9.45 37.90 23.15
C GLU A 23 -9.61 37.58 21.66
N GLU A 24 -8.83 38.24 20.80
CA GLU A 24 -8.93 38.06 19.35
C GLU A 24 -8.67 36.60 19.02
N ARG A 25 -9.64 35.96 18.34
CA ARG A 25 -9.57 34.55 17.97
C ARG A 25 -8.58 34.41 16.81
N PRO A 26 -7.52 33.58 16.95
CA PRO A 26 -6.47 33.50 15.93
C PRO A 26 -7.00 32.84 14.66
N ASP A 27 -6.48 33.24 13.51
CA ASP A 27 -6.59 32.42 12.31
C ASP A 27 -5.78 31.12 12.49
N ILE A 28 -6.26 30.04 11.90
CA ILE A 28 -5.69 28.70 12.01
C ILE A 28 -5.47 28.15 10.60
N VAL A 29 -4.25 27.70 10.33
CA VAL A 29 -3.88 27.05 9.08
C VAL A 29 -3.23 25.69 9.39
N VAL A 30 -3.80 24.63 8.84
CA VAL A 30 -3.33 23.25 8.99
C VAL A 30 -2.87 22.73 7.64
N PHE A 31 -1.59 22.40 7.52
CA PHE A 31 -1.03 21.74 6.35
C PHE A 31 -0.85 20.24 6.63
N LEU A 32 -1.42 19.41 5.77
CA LEU A 32 -1.31 17.96 5.83
C LEU A 32 -0.50 17.45 4.64
N SER A 33 0.58 16.73 4.92
CA SER A 33 1.29 15.89 3.94
C SER A 33 0.73 14.46 3.95
N ASP A 34 0.80 13.76 2.83
CA ASP A 34 0.20 12.44 2.63
C ASP A 34 1.31 11.38 2.47
N ASP A 35 1.34 10.35 3.32
CA ASP A 35 2.39 9.31 3.33
C ASP A 35 3.83 9.83 3.67
N HIS A 36 3.98 10.71 4.66
CA HIS A 36 5.27 11.30 5.03
C HIS A 36 5.78 10.78 6.38
N THR A 37 6.83 9.95 6.33
CA THR A 37 7.52 9.44 7.52
C THR A 37 8.33 10.55 8.18
N TRP A 38 8.22 10.70 9.50
CA TRP A 38 8.91 11.77 10.24
C TRP A 38 10.44 11.80 10.08
N ARG A 39 11.10 10.64 9.92
CA ARG A 39 12.56 10.56 9.74
C ARG A 39 13.02 11.01 8.36
N ASP A 40 12.12 11.08 7.40
CA ASP A 40 12.44 11.50 6.03
C ASP A 40 12.42 13.05 5.89
N SER A 41 12.82 13.76 6.96
CA SER A 41 12.94 15.23 6.97
C SER A 41 14.20 15.68 7.74
N SER A 42 14.83 16.78 7.32
CA SER A 42 16.07 17.29 7.94
C SER A 42 15.87 17.71 9.41
N VAL A 43 14.71 18.27 9.77
CA VAL A 43 14.36 18.67 11.15
C VAL A 43 14.36 17.50 12.16
N TYR A 44 14.26 16.26 11.67
CA TYR A 44 14.31 15.03 12.46
C TYR A 44 15.63 14.26 12.30
N GLY A 45 16.64 14.87 11.68
CA GLY A 45 17.99 14.35 11.60
C GLY A 45 18.32 13.56 10.33
N SER A 46 17.45 13.61 9.30
CA SER A 46 17.83 13.12 7.98
C SER A 46 19.08 13.85 7.48
N LYS A 47 20.04 13.11 6.93
CA LYS A 47 21.33 13.66 6.46
C LYS A 47 21.36 13.87 4.95
N ASP A 48 20.49 13.17 4.23
CA ASP A 48 20.46 13.04 2.78
C ASP A 48 19.13 13.55 2.18
N ILE A 49 18.16 13.94 3.03
CA ILE A 49 16.89 14.55 2.61
C ILE A 49 16.79 15.95 3.20
N ALA A 50 16.78 16.96 2.34
CA ALA A 50 16.69 18.36 2.74
C ALA A 50 15.23 18.83 2.73
N THR A 51 14.77 19.41 3.85
CA THR A 51 13.42 20.02 3.97
C THR A 51 13.55 21.43 4.55
N PRO A 52 14.08 22.40 3.78
CA PRO A 52 14.42 23.73 4.29
C PRO A 52 13.21 24.54 4.76
N ASN A 53 12.01 24.32 4.20
CA ASN A 53 10.80 25.02 4.67
C ASN A 53 10.33 24.46 6.00
N MET A 54 10.36 23.14 6.19
CA MET A 54 10.15 22.52 7.50
C MET A 54 11.16 23.04 8.54
N ASP A 55 12.45 23.13 8.19
CA ASP A 55 13.49 23.65 9.09
C ASP A 55 13.19 25.09 9.53
N ARG A 56 12.72 25.93 8.61
CA ARG A 56 12.35 27.32 8.91
C ARG A 56 11.11 27.42 9.80
N ILE A 57 10.09 26.59 9.57
CA ILE A 57 8.87 26.55 10.41
C ILE A 57 9.22 26.07 11.82
N ALA A 58 10.08 25.05 11.92
CA ALA A 58 10.59 24.55 13.19
C ALA A 58 11.36 25.63 13.95
N ALA A 59 12.21 26.40 13.26
CA ALA A 59 12.95 27.51 13.86
C ALA A 59 12.02 28.63 14.37
N SER A 60 10.86 28.86 13.73
CA SER A 60 9.90 29.87 14.18
C SER A 60 8.95 29.40 15.29
N GLY A 61 8.90 28.10 15.58
CA GLY A 61 7.94 27.52 16.52
C GLY A 61 8.47 26.32 17.30
N MET A 62 7.65 25.28 17.40
CA MET A 62 7.90 24.07 18.17
C MET A 62 7.85 22.82 17.28
N THR A 63 8.85 21.95 17.44
CA THR A 63 8.89 20.60 16.86
C THR A 63 8.47 19.57 17.91
N PHE A 64 7.53 18.69 17.59
CA PHE A 64 7.21 17.55 18.45
C PHE A 64 8.00 16.33 18.02
N ASP A 65 8.84 15.82 18.92
CA ASP A 65 9.59 14.61 18.67
C ASP A 65 8.67 13.38 18.68
N ARG A 66 7.54 13.40 19.39
CA ARG A 66 6.71 12.21 19.63
C ARG A 66 5.23 12.42 19.27
N ALA A 67 4.97 12.65 17.99
CA ALA A 67 3.62 12.75 17.43
C ALA A 67 3.21 11.47 16.70
N TYR A 68 2.00 10.99 16.99
CA TYR A 68 1.51 9.71 16.48
C TYR A 68 0.11 9.83 15.86
N VAL A 69 -0.15 9.06 14.82
CA VAL A 69 -1.50 8.90 14.25
C VAL A 69 -2.26 7.81 14.97
N ALA A 70 -3.58 7.82 14.86
CA ALA A 70 -4.41 6.74 15.41
C ALA A 70 -4.35 5.46 14.56
N SER A 71 -4.14 5.59 13.25
CA SER A 71 -4.07 4.48 12.31
C SER A 71 -3.13 4.79 11.15
N PRO A 72 -2.28 3.84 10.70
CA PRO A 72 -1.38 4.01 9.57
C PRO A 72 -2.11 3.82 8.22
N SER A 73 -3.28 4.42 8.05
CA SER A 73 -4.10 4.35 6.83
C SER A 73 -4.93 5.62 6.66
N CYS A 74 -5.09 6.10 5.43
CA CYS A 74 -5.54 7.46 5.15
C CYS A 74 -6.90 7.78 5.74
N ALA A 75 -7.94 6.99 5.41
CA ALA A 75 -9.30 7.24 5.88
C ALA A 75 -9.45 7.18 7.42
N PRO A 76 -9.02 6.11 8.12
CA PRO A 76 -9.13 6.04 9.58
C PRO A 76 -8.29 7.10 10.31
N SER A 77 -7.11 7.47 9.79
CA SER A 77 -6.28 8.52 10.37
C SER A 77 -6.95 9.90 10.27
N ARG A 78 -7.40 10.27 9.07
CA ARG A 78 -8.06 11.56 8.81
C ARG A 78 -9.41 11.68 9.51
N ALA A 79 -10.14 10.57 9.64
CA ALA A 79 -11.31 10.48 10.49
C ALA A 79 -10.98 10.77 11.96
N ALA A 80 -9.90 10.21 12.50
CA ALA A 80 -9.48 10.44 13.87
C ALA A 80 -9.10 11.91 14.13
N LEU A 81 -8.39 12.55 13.19
CA LEU A 81 -8.11 13.99 13.22
C LEU A 81 -9.40 14.83 13.26
N LEU A 82 -10.34 14.54 12.36
CA LEU A 82 -11.54 15.37 12.15
C LEU A 82 -12.67 15.07 13.15
N THR A 83 -12.51 14.07 14.02
CA THR A 83 -13.51 13.72 15.05
C THR A 83 -12.96 13.77 16.48
N GLY A 84 -11.63 13.73 16.66
CA GLY A 84 -11.01 13.59 17.98
C GLY A 84 -11.30 12.25 18.65
N LEU A 85 -11.72 11.25 17.88
CA LEU A 85 -12.14 9.92 18.34
C LEU A 85 -11.29 8.82 17.71
N TRP A 86 -11.00 7.76 18.46
CA TRP A 86 -10.34 6.56 17.96
C TRP A 86 -11.15 5.90 16.82
N PRO A 87 -10.51 5.20 15.86
CA PRO A 87 -11.18 4.54 14.75
C PRO A 87 -12.38 3.67 15.14
N ALA A 88 -12.27 2.82 16.16
CA ALA A 88 -13.40 2.01 16.66
C ALA A 88 -14.55 2.89 17.21
N ARG A 89 -14.21 3.99 17.88
CA ARG A 89 -15.19 4.94 18.42
C ARG A 89 -15.80 5.82 17.34
N ASN A 90 -15.11 6.16 16.26
CA ASN A 90 -15.69 6.95 15.17
C ASN A 90 -16.34 6.09 14.08
N GLY A 91 -16.02 4.80 14.01
CA GLY A 91 -16.54 3.81 13.05
C GLY A 91 -15.77 3.71 11.74
N ALA A 92 -14.81 4.61 11.50
CA ALA A 92 -13.92 4.57 10.35
C ALA A 92 -12.69 3.73 10.68
N GLU A 93 -12.80 2.40 10.62
CA GLU A 93 -11.72 1.48 11.00
C GLU A 93 -10.86 1.00 9.82
N ALA A 94 -11.50 0.47 8.78
CA ALA A 94 -10.81 0.05 7.56
C ALA A 94 -10.53 1.25 6.66
N ASN A 95 -9.51 1.16 5.81
CA ASN A 95 -9.28 2.19 4.80
C ASN A 95 -10.53 2.34 3.89
N HIS A 96 -10.75 3.57 3.38
CA HIS A 96 -11.97 3.98 2.65
C HIS A 96 -13.30 3.97 3.42
N SER A 97 -13.33 3.57 4.69
CA SER A 97 -14.53 3.70 5.53
C SER A 97 -14.80 5.17 5.92
N ARG A 98 -15.94 5.42 6.57
CA ARG A 98 -16.40 6.76 6.97
C ARG A 98 -16.70 6.78 8.47
N PRO A 99 -16.52 7.92 9.15
CA PRO A 99 -17.06 8.11 10.48
C PRO A 99 -18.58 7.94 10.45
N ARG A 100 -19.16 7.48 11.56
CA ARG A 100 -20.62 7.36 11.67
C ARG A 100 -21.29 8.73 11.48
N PRO A 101 -22.43 8.78 10.78
CA PRO A 101 -23.03 10.04 10.35
C PRO A 101 -23.46 10.94 11.51
N GLU A 102 -23.85 10.37 12.65
CA GLU A 102 -24.28 11.09 13.86
C GLU A 102 -23.15 11.80 14.61
N ILE A 103 -21.89 11.44 14.36
CA ILE A 103 -20.74 12.04 15.05
C ILE A 103 -20.55 13.48 14.56
N LYS A 104 -20.41 14.42 15.48
CA LYS A 104 -20.07 15.81 15.14
C LYS A 104 -18.60 15.89 14.75
N LYS A 105 -18.32 16.53 13.61
CA LYS A 105 -16.97 16.65 13.02
C LYS A 105 -16.39 18.05 13.25
N LEU A 106 -15.08 18.16 13.08
CA LEU A 106 -14.29 19.38 13.30
C LEU A 106 -14.92 20.65 12.71
N PRO A 107 -15.36 20.69 11.42
CA PRO A 107 -15.87 21.92 10.85
C PRO A 107 -17.05 22.53 11.61
N ALA A 108 -17.96 21.69 12.10
CA ALA A 108 -19.13 22.15 12.86
C ALA A 108 -18.76 22.86 14.17
N TYR A 109 -17.70 22.43 14.86
CA TYR A 109 -17.26 23.10 16.09
C TYR A 109 -16.73 24.50 15.82
N PHE A 110 -15.97 24.69 14.74
CA PHE A 110 -15.41 25.98 14.37
C PHE A 110 -16.48 26.93 13.80
N GLN A 111 -17.41 26.41 12.99
CA GLN A 111 -18.55 27.18 12.49
C GLN A 111 -19.41 27.76 13.63
N GLU A 112 -19.63 26.99 14.71
CA GLU A 112 -20.32 27.46 15.91
C GLU A 112 -19.55 28.56 16.68
N LEU A 113 -18.21 28.56 16.58
CA LEU A 113 -17.36 29.66 17.04
C LEU A 113 -17.27 30.82 16.02
N GLY A 114 -18.06 30.80 14.95
CA GLY A 114 -18.10 31.87 13.95
C GLY A 114 -16.91 31.89 12.98
N TYR A 115 -16.10 30.84 12.95
CA TYR A 115 -15.04 30.70 11.95
C TYR A 115 -15.62 30.43 10.56
N GLU A 116 -14.89 30.86 9.53
CA GLU A 116 -15.00 30.30 8.19
C GLU A 116 -14.06 29.09 8.09
N VAL A 117 -14.61 27.92 7.73
CA VAL A 117 -13.88 26.65 7.76
C VAL A 117 -13.74 26.09 6.35
N VAL A 118 -12.51 26.04 5.86
CA VAL A 118 -12.21 25.81 4.43
C VAL A 118 -11.21 24.69 4.27
N SER A 119 -11.39 23.88 3.22
CA SER A 119 -10.48 22.82 2.84
C SER A 119 -10.08 22.86 1.37
N PHE A 120 -8.79 22.64 1.11
CA PHE A 120 -8.23 22.39 -0.21
C PHE A 120 -7.42 21.10 -0.19
N GLY A 121 -7.52 20.30 -1.26
CA GLY A 121 -6.72 19.08 -1.39
C GLY A 121 -7.28 17.91 -0.58
N LYS A 122 -6.41 16.96 -0.26
CA LYS A 122 -6.76 15.75 0.49
C LYS A 122 -6.76 16.06 1.99
N VAL A 123 -7.89 16.49 2.54
CA VAL A 123 -8.07 16.70 3.99
C VAL A 123 -8.79 15.49 4.61
N GLY A 124 -9.98 15.18 4.12
CA GLY A 124 -10.56 13.84 4.24
C GLY A 124 -9.97 12.90 3.20
N HIS A 125 -10.43 11.64 3.16
CA HIS A 125 -9.97 10.70 2.13
C HIS A 125 -10.63 11.01 0.78
N TYR A 126 -9.98 11.88 0.01
CA TYR A 126 -10.39 12.35 -1.30
C TYR A 126 -11.84 12.87 -1.31
N ARG A 127 -12.72 12.24 -2.10
CA ARG A 127 -14.14 12.61 -2.27
C ARG A 127 -14.98 12.54 -1.00
N GLN A 128 -14.44 12.01 0.09
CA GLN A 128 -15.06 12.10 1.41
C GLN A 128 -14.92 13.49 2.05
N THR A 129 -13.99 14.34 1.59
CA THR A 129 -13.69 15.64 2.21
C THR A 129 -14.93 16.54 2.36
N PRO A 130 -15.81 16.72 1.34
CA PRO A 130 -17.01 17.53 1.50
C PRO A 130 -18.02 16.96 2.52
N GLU A 131 -17.96 15.65 2.80
CA GLU A 131 -18.88 14.97 3.75
C GLU A 131 -18.64 15.41 5.21
N TYR A 132 -17.51 16.05 5.52
CA TYR A 132 -17.18 16.56 6.86
C TYR A 132 -17.82 17.92 7.18
N GLY A 133 -18.41 18.61 6.20
CA GLY A 133 -19.19 19.83 6.43
C GLY A 133 -18.39 21.14 6.44
N PHE A 134 -17.30 21.22 5.67
CA PHE A 134 -16.59 22.49 5.43
C PHE A 134 -17.50 23.51 4.72
N ASP A 135 -17.31 24.81 4.98
CA ASP A 135 -17.99 25.89 4.24
C ASP A 135 -17.57 25.87 2.76
N LEU A 136 -16.31 25.49 2.51
CA LEU A 136 -15.76 25.28 1.18
C LEU A 136 -14.82 24.07 1.19
N ALA A 137 -15.00 23.16 0.23
CA ALA A 137 -14.09 22.05 -0.03
C ALA A 137 -13.78 21.98 -1.54
N LYS A 138 -12.51 22.05 -1.93
CA LYS A 138 -12.07 22.04 -3.34
C LYS A 138 -10.83 21.16 -3.56
N HIS A 139 -10.67 20.72 -4.80
CA HIS A 139 -9.49 19.99 -5.29
C HIS A 139 -9.11 18.73 -4.52
N PHE A 140 -10.10 17.96 -4.08
CA PHE A 140 -9.96 16.77 -3.25
C PHE A 140 -9.88 15.46 -4.05
N ASN A 141 -9.57 15.50 -5.36
CA ASN A 141 -9.39 14.27 -6.14
C ASN A 141 -7.96 13.72 -6.01
N TYR A 142 -7.80 12.46 -6.38
CA TYR A 142 -6.52 11.76 -6.39
C TYR A 142 -5.54 12.45 -7.35
N HIS A 143 -4.35 12.83 -6.84
CA HIS A 143 -3.29 13.50 -7.62
C HIS A 143 -3.78 14.76 -8.37
N GLU A 144 -4.60 15.55 -7.69
CA GLU A 144 -5.04 16.87 -8.17
C GLU A 144 -4.08 17.98 -7.67
N ASP A 145 -2.86 18.00 -8.20
CA ASP A 145 -1.74 18.83 -7.70
C ASP A 145 -1.98 20.34 -7.78
N VAL A 146 -3.00 20.78 -8.53
CA VAL A 146 -3.47 22.17 -8.55
C VAL A 146 -4.08 22.64 -7.22
N ALA A 147 -4.31 21.73 -6.27
CA ALA A 147 -4.90 22.04 -4.96
C ALA A 147 -4.14 23.13 -4.19
N ILE A 148 -2.80 23.06 -4.13
CA ILE A 148 -1.99 24.01 -3.35
C ILE A 148 -1.98 25.41 -4.01
N PRO A 149 -1.70 25.55 -5.32
CA PRO A 149 -1.81 26.84 -6.00
C PRO A 149 -3.20 27.48 -5.88
N GLU A 150 -4.28 26.70 -5.99
CA GLU A 150 -5.64 27.23 -5.88
C GLU A 150 -6.01 27.59 -4.43
N ALA A 151 -5.48 26.89 -3.42
CA ALA A 151 -5.63 27.28 -2.01
C ALA A 151 -4.98 28.65 -1.74
N VAL A 152 -3.76 28.84 -2.23
CA VAL A 152 -2.98 30.09 -2.12
C VAL A 152 -3.70 31.24 -2.83
N LYS A 153 -4.18 31.00 -4.05
CA LYS A 153 -4.97 31.97 -4.82
C LYS A 153 -6.27 32.33 -4.12
N TRP A 154 -6.98 31.35 -3.56
CA TRP A 154 -8.20 31.58 -2.80
C TRP A 154 -7.91 32.40 -1.53
N LEU A 155 -6.85 32.07 -0.79
CA LEU A 155 -6.46 32.78 0.42
C LEU A 155 -6.17 34.26 0.14
N ARG A 156 -5.42 34.57 -0.92
CA ARG A 156 -5.16 35.96 -1.36
C ARG A 156 -6.41 36.71 -1.81
N ALA A 157 -7.41 36.01 -2.34
CA ALA A 157 -8.67 36.60 -2.81
C ALA A 157 -9.76 36.64 -1.73
N ARG A 158 -9.48 36.15 -0.52
CA ARG A 158 -10.44 36.05 0.57
C ARG A 158 -10.84 37.45 1.05
N THR A 159 -12.15 37.69 1.15
CA THR A 159 -12.72 38.98 1.60
C THR A 159 -13.54 38.87 2.89
N SER A 160 -13.71 37.66 3.42
CA SER A 160 -14.45 37.39 4.66
C SER A 160 -13.69 37.94 5.88
N GLU A 161 -14.40 38.65 6.76
CA GLU A 161 -13.85 39.18 8.03
C GLU A 161 -13.94 38.17 9.19
N LYS A 162 -14.53 36.99 8.96
CA LYS A 162 -14.57 35.93 9.98
C LYS A 162 -13.14 35.45 10.30
N PRO A 163 -12.85 34.94 11.51
CA PRO A 163 -11.62 34.19 11.72
C PRO A 163 -11.62 32.92 10.84
N LEU A 164 -10.45 32.53 10.35
CA LEU A 164 -10.26 31.47 9.36
C LEU A 164 -9.75 30.18 10.01
N CYS A 165 -10.33 29.05 9.63
CA CYS A 165 -9.79 27.72 9.89
C CYS A 165 -9.59 27.01 8.55
N LEU A 166 -8.36 27.07 8.03
CA LEU A 166 -7.99 26.56 6.71
C LEU A 166 -7.22 25.25 6.84
N PHE A 167 -7.72 24.20 6.19
CA PHE A 167 -7.00 22.95 5.98
C PHE A 167 -6.51 22.85 4.54
N VAL A 168 -5.23 22.57 4.37
CA VAL A 168 -4.60 22.35 3.07
C VAL A 168 -3.93 20.98 3.07
N GLY A 169 -4.40 20.06 2.23
CA GLY A 169 -3.89 18.70 2.14
C GLY A 169 -3.14 18.47 0.83
N SER A 170 -1.82 18.34 0.90
CA SER A 170 -0.99 17.93 -0.24
C SER A 170 -1.26 16.47 -0.62
N ASN A 171 -1.11 16.14 -1.90
CA ASN A 171 -1.03 14.73 -2.34
C ASN A 171 0.38 14.16 -2.16
N TRP A 172 1.37 14.99 -1.84
CA TRP A 172 2.75 14.55 -1.69
C TRP A 172 3.09 14.19 -0.24
N PRO A 173 3.98 13.21 -0.03
CA PRO A 173 4.62 12.32 -1.02
C PRO A 173 3.88 11.00 -1.34
N HIS A 174 2.54 10.97 -1.39
CA HIS A 174 1.79 9.76 -1.73
C HIS A 174 2.09 9.27 -3.16
N VAL A 175 2.07 7.96 -3.37
CA VAL A 175 2.27 7.33 -4.68
C VAL A 175 1.18 7.73 -5.71
N PRO A 176 1.42 7.68 -7.04
CA PRO A 176 2.71 7.41 -7.68
C PRO A 176 3.74 8.51 -7.39
N TRP A 177 4.95 8.10 -7.09
CA TRP A 177 6.08 9.03 -7.03
C TRP A 177 6.49 9.48 -8.43
N PRO A 178 7.19 10.61 -8.56
CA PRO A 178 7.67 11.11 -9.85
C PRO A 178 8.39 10.03 -10.67
N GLU A 179 8.18 10.03 -11.99
CA GLU A 179 8.76 9.02 -12.88
C GLU A 179 10.30 8.99 -12.80
N ALA A 180 10.91 10.17 -12.64
CA ALA A 180 12.35 10.36 -12.49
C ALA A 180 12.66 11.01 -11.13
N PRO A 181 13.82 10.71 -10.51
CA PRO A 181 14.20 11.21 -9.19
C PRO A 181 14.55 12.71 -9.14
N ALA A 182 14.24 13.48 -10.20
CA ALA A 182 14.36 14.94 -10.24
C ALA A 182 15.63 15.54 -9.61
N GLY A 183 16.81 15.02 -9.98
CA GLY A 183 18.10 15.52 -9.49
C GLY A 183 18.59 14.91 -8.17
N VAL A 184 17.83 13.99 -7.57
CA VAL A 184 18.28 13.17 -6.44
C VAL A 184 19.12 12.00 -6.97
N ASP A 185 20.36 11.89 -6.50
CA ASP A 185 21.24 10.76 -6.80
C ASP A 185 20.88 9.55 -5.93
N PRO A 186 20.37 8.44 -6.51
CA PRO A 186 20.00 7.23 -5.76
C PRO A 186 21.13 6.62 -4.93
N ASP A 187 22.38 6.75 -5.38
CA ASP A 187 23.53 6.14 -4.69
C ASP A 187 23.99 6.98 -3.49
N SER A 188 23.59 8.25 -3.43
CA SER A 188 23.89 9.14 -2.30
C SER A 188 22.98 8.92 -1.08
N LEU A 189 21.85 8.24 -1.28
CA LEU A 189 20.84 8.09 -0.23
C LEU A 189 21.20 7.00 0.78
N VAL A 190 20.86 7.27 2.04
CA VAL A 190 20.90 6.31 3.14
C VAL A 190 19.67 5.41 3.03
N VAL A 191 19.92 4.11 2.86
CA VAL A 191 18.85 3.10 2.86
C VAL A 191 18.56 2.69 4.32
N PRO A 192 17.30 2.76 4.77
CA PRO A 192 16.90 2.26 6.08
C PRO A 192 17.33 0.80 6.34
N PRO A 193 17.78 0.44 7.55
CA PRO A 193 18.27 -0.91 7.87
C PRO A 193 17.17 -1.98 8.00
N ASN A 194 15.89 -1.56 7.94
CA ASN A 194 14.72 -2.41 7.78
C ASN A 194 14.32 -2.57 6.29
N HIS A 195 15.07 -1.95 5.35
CA HIS A 195 14.87 -2.12 3.91
C HIS A 195 15.93 -3.04 3.29
N VAL A 196 15.57 -3.69 2.17
CA VAL A 196 16.53 -4.40 1.34
C VAL A 196 17.29 -3.39 0.49
N ASP A 197 18.60 -3.28 0.69
CA ASP A 197 19.45 -2.37 -0.07
C ASP A 197 19.84 -2.99 -1.43
N ASN A 198 19.24 -2.47 -2.50
CA ASN A 198 19.61 -2.80 -3.87
C ASN A 198 19.36 -1.57 -4.78
N ALA A 199 19.88 -1.64 -6.02
CA ALA A 199 19.79 -0.54 -6.98
C ALA A 199 18.33 -0.09 -7.23
N THR A 200 17.39 -1.03 -7.37
CA THR A 200 15.97 -0.69 -7.55
C THR A 200 15.40 0.05 -6.34
N THR A 201 15.68 -0.41 -5.12
CA THR A 201 15.21 0.23 -3.88
C THR A 201 15.76 1.65 -3.76
N ARG A 202 17.05 1.86 -4.07
CA ARG A 202 17.67 3.19 -4.11
C ARG A 202 17.00 4.12 -5.14
N GLN A 203 16.73 3.61 -6.35
CA GLN A 203 16.03 4.37 -7.39
C GLN A 203 14.64 4.81 -6.94
N TRP A 204 13.86 3.90 -6.34
CA TRP A 204 12.54 4.22 -5.82
C TRP A 204 12.59 5.16 -4.61
N ARG A 205 13.62 5.06 -3.76
CA ARG A 205 13.86 6.01 -2.66
C ARG A 205 14.17 7.40 -3.20
N ALA A 206 14.95 7.53 -4.27
CA ALA A 206 15.21 8.83 -4.89
C ALA A 206 13.94 9.48 -5.47
N LYS A 207 13.03 8.68 -6.05
CA LYS A 207 11.70 9.17 -6.48
C LYS A 207 10.86 9.64 -5.29
N TYR A 208 10.86 8.90 -4.18
CA TYR A 208 10.17 9.33 -2.95
C TYR A 208 10.75 10.63 -2.39
N VAL A 209 12.08 10.78 -2.37
CA VAL A 209 12.75 12.01 -1.91
C VAL A 209 12.41 13.20 -2.81
N ALA A 210 12.34 13.00 -4.14
CA ALA A 210 11.85 14.05 -5.04
C ALA A 210 10.43 14.51 -4.70
N ALA A 211 9.54 13.57 -4.34
CA ALA A 211 8.19 13.89 -3.87
C ALA A 211 8.18 14.66 -2.54
N ILE A 212 9.09 14.34 -1.61
CA ILE A 212 9.26 15.11 -0.36
C ILE A 212 9.70 16.55 -0.65
N HIS A 213 10.62 16.76 -1.60
CA HIS A 213 11.04 18.12 -1.97
C HIS A 213 9.85 18.95 -2.50
N THR A 214 9.01 18.37 -3.36
CA THR A 214 7.77 19.04 -3.82
C THR A 214 6.82 19.35 -2.66
N MET A 215 6.64 18.41 -1.72
CA MET A 215 5.83 18.65 -0.51
C MET A 215 6.38 19.80 0.35
N ASP A 216 7.70 19.87 0.55
CA ASP A 216 8.35 20.94 1.32
C ASP A 216 8.21 22.31 0.65
N GLU A 217 8.29 22.37 -0.68
CA GLU A 217 8.03 23.59 -1.46
C GLU A 217 6.58 24.06 -1.32
N GLU A 218 5.61 23.14 -1.41
CA GLU A 218 4.19 23.42 -1.20
C GLU A 218 3.91 23.91 0.22
N LEU A 219 4.52 23.28 1.22
CA LEU A 219 4.44 23.68 2.63
C LEU A 219 4.95 25.11 2.81
N GLY A 220 6.12 25.42 2.23
CA GLY A 220 6.69 26.77 2.26
C GLY A 220 5.78 27.81 1.63
N LEU A 221 5.21 27.51 0.46
CA LEU A 221 4.30 28.41 -0.25
C LEU A 221 3.04 28.72 0.56
N VAL A 222 2.43 27.71 1.19
CA VAL A 222 1.24 27.91 2.04
C VAL A 222 1.60 28.71 3.29
N TYR A 223 2.72 28.38 3.94
CA TYR A 223 3.18 29.09 5.13
C TYR A 223 3.45 30.58 4.84
N ASP A 224 4.19 30.87 3.76
CA ASP A 224 4.54 32.25 3.39
C ASP A 224 3.32 33.06 2.96
N THR A 225 2.41 32.46 2.19
CA THR A 225 1.15 33.13 1.80
C THR A 225 0.28 33.39 3.03
N SER A 226 0.23 32.46 3.99
CA SER A 226 -0.54 32.65 5.23
C SER A 226 0.00 33.84 6.02
N ARG A 227 1.33 33.99 6.14
CA ARG A 227 1.95 35.16 6.78
C ARG A 227 1.69 36.46 6.02
N GLU A 228 1.74 36.40 4.69
CA GLU A 228 1.47 37.55 3.81
C GLU A 228 0.04 38.09 4.01
N VAL A 229 -0.95 37.19 4.08
CA VAL A 229 -2.38 37.55 4.06
C VAL A 229 -2.96 37.74 5.46
N LEU A 230 -2.59 36.88 6.41
CA LEU A 230 -3.17 36.85 7.77
C LEU A 230 -2.31 37.64 8.78
N GLY A 231 -1.14 38.12 8.35
CA GLY A 231 -0.15 38.71 9.24
C GLY A 231 0.60 37.64 10.04
N ASP A 232 1.21 38.06 11.15
CA ASP A 232 2.11 37.20 11.93
C ASP A 232 1.43 36.49 13.13
N ASP A 233 0.21 36.87 13.49
CA ASP A 233 -0.53 36.33 14.65
C ASP A 233 -1.59 35.31 14.23
N PHE A 234 -1.12 34.16 13.74
CA PHE A 234 -1.96 33.01 13.42
C PHE A 234 -1.26 31.72 13.85
N LEU A 235 -2.04 30.66 14.05
CA LEU A 235 -1.54 29.33 14.36
C LEU A 235 -1.34 28.55 13.06
N PHE A 236 -0.10 28.17 12.79
CA PHE A 236 0.24 27.25 11.70
C PHE A 236 0.64 25.88 12.25
N LEU A 237 0.02 24.82 11.75
CA LEU A 237 0.31 23.44 12.12
C LEU A 237 0.63 22.62 10.87
N HIS A 238 1.77 21.92 10.86
CA HIS A 238 2.12 20.94 9.82
C HIS A 238 2.20 19.54 10.42
N THR A 239 1.60 18.54 9.76
CA THR A 239 1.76 17.12 10.08
C THR A 239 1.56 16.20 8.86
N SER A 240 1.77 14.90 9.03
CA SER A 240 1.36 13.86 8.06
C SER A 240 0.32 12.89 8.62
N ASP A 241 -0.50 12.30 7.76
CA ASP A 241 -1.56 11.35 8.13
C ASP A 241 -1.09 9.95 8.49
N HIS A 242 0.13 9.59 8.11
CA HIS A 242 0.91 8.43 8.56
C HIS A 242 2.22 8.37 7.77
N GLY A 243 3.04 7.37 8.06
CA GLY A 243 4.29 7.17 7.33
C GLY A 243 4.12 6.69 5.89
N ALA A 244 5.26 6.60 5.21
CA ALA A 244 5.37 6.37 3.78
C ALA A 244 5.00 4.97 3.33
N GLN A 245 4.65 4.84 2.04
CA GLN A 245 4.39 3.57 1.38
C GLN A 245 5.69 2.76 1.11
N TRP A 246 6.42 2.45 2.18
CA TRP A 246 7.56 1.53 2.23
C TRP A 246 7.19 0.30 3.07
N PRO A 247 7.81 -0.89 2.86
CA PRO A 247 7.72 -1.99 3.83
C PRO A 247 8.10 -1.50 5.22
N PHE A 248 7.38 -1.97 6.24
CA PHE A 248 7.47 -1.50 7.63
C PHE A 248 7.00 -0.05 7.88
N GLY A 249 6.54 0.68 6.86
CA GLY A 249 5.91 2.00 6.97
C GLY A 249 4.38 1.91 7.06
N LYS A 250 3.67 2.55 6.11
CA LYS A 250 2.21 2.54 5.96
C LYS A 250 1.60 1.14 6.17
N TRP A 251 0.37 1.12 6.70
CA TRP A 251 -0.36 -0.08 7.16
C TRP A 251 0.25 -0.85 8.33
N THR A 252 1.41 -0.44 8.87
CA THR A 252 2.02 -1.11 10.02
C THR A 252 1.98 -0.25 11.28
N LEU A 253 2.02 -0.89 12.44
CA LEU A 253 2.08 -0.18 13.73
C LEU A 253 3.51 0.11 14.19
N TYR A 254 4.52 -0.11 13.33
CA TYR A 254 5.90 0.35 13.56
C TYR A 254 5.98 1.88 13.53
N ASP A 255 7.02 2.47 14.12
CA ASP A 255 7.18 3.92 14.23
C ASP A 255 7.23 4.56 12.84
N ASP A 256 7.82 3.89 11.86
CA ASP A 256 7.81 4.35 10.47
C ASP A 256 6.42 4.34 9.82
N GLY A 257 5.42 3.68 10.44
CA GLY A 257 4.02 3.70 10.02
C GLY A 257 3.16 4.69 10.80
N VAL A 258 3.36 4.80 12.12
CA VAL A 258 2.46 5.56 13.01
C VAL A 258 3.02 6.87 13.58
N ARG A 259 4.33 7.11 13.53
CA ARG A 259 4.93 8.37 13.99
C ARG A 259 5.07 9.33 12.82
N THR A 260 4.68 10.59 13.02
CA THR A 260 4.58 11.58 11.95
C THR A 260 5.29 12.87 12.34
N PRO A 261 5.76 13.68 11.36
CA PRO A 261 6.26 14.99 11.67
C PRO A 261 5.13 15.83 12.28
N LEU A 262 5.41 16.65 13.29
CA LEU A 262 4.48 17.67 13.78
C LEU A 262 5.24 18.95 14.14
N LEU A 263 4.93 20.03 13.42
CA LEU A 263 5.49 21.36 13.63
C LEU A 263 4.35 22.35 13.91
N VAL A 264 4.53 23.21 14.92
CA VAL A 264 3.55 24.25 15.25
C VAL A 264 4.23 25.59 15.41
N SER A 265 3.75 26.62 14.71
CA SER A 265 4.26 28.00 14.80
C SER A 265 3.12 28.95 15.11
N TRP A 266 3.26 29.76 16.16
CA TRP A 266 2.30 30.79 16.53
C TRP A 266 3.03 31.92 17.26
N LYS A 267 3.24 33.05 16.58
CA LYS A 267 4.07 34.15 17.10
C LYS A 267 3.44 34.73 18.38
N GLY A 268 4.27 34.92 19.40
CA GLY A 268 3.82 35.50 20.69
C GLY A 268 3.14 34.52 21.64
N ARG A 269 2.79 33.31 21.18
CA ARG A 269 2.18 32.24 22.01
C ARG A 269 3.07 30.99 22.09
N VAL A 270 3.69 30.58 20.99
CA VAL A 270 4.68 29.50 20.95
C VAL A 270 6.07 30.12 20.92
N GLN A 271 6.92 29.73 21.88
CA GLN A 271 8.32 30.14 21.88
C GLN A 271 9.02 29.55 20.64
N SER A 272 9.81 30.37 19.95
CA SER A 272 10.55 29.94 18.76
C SER A 272 11.67 28.95 19.09
N ASN A 273 11.98 28.10 18.11
CA ASN A 273 13.05 27.10 18.15
C ASN A 273 12.97 26.17 19.37
N GLN A 274 11.76 25.69 19.69
CA GLN A 274 11.54 24.72 20.76
C GLN A 274 11.40 23.29 20.22
N ARG A 275 11.75 22.32 21.05
CA ARG A 275 11.44 20.90 20.83
C ARG A 275 10.71 20.34 22.03
N SER A 276 9.73 19.47 21.77
CA SER A 276 8.94 18.82 22.81
C SER A 276 8.96 17.30 22.65
N ASN A 277 9.26 16.61 23.76
CA ASN A 277 9.14 15.16 23.87
C ASN A 277 7.76 14.72 24.37
N ALA A 278 6.81 15.65 24.53
CA ALA A 278 5.45 15.31 24.91
C ALA A 278 4.83 14.38 23.86
N MET A 279 4.29 13.25 24.31
CA MET A 279 3.58 12.33 23.43
C MET A 279 2.21 12.88 23.10
N VAL A 280 1.94 13.07 21.80
CA VAL A 280 0.67 13.58 21.28
C VAL A 280 0.13 12.65 20.20
N SER A 281 -1.19 12.61 20.06
CA SER A 281 -1.89 11.84 19.04
C SER A 281 -2.70 12.75 18.12
N TRP A 282 -2.97 12.34 16.88
CA TRP A 282 -3.84 13.06 15.96
C TRP A 282 -5.23 13.39 16.52
N ILE A 283 -5.78 12.53 17.38
CA ILE A 283 -7.05 12.82 18.06
C ILE A 283 -6.99 14.06 18.98
N ASP A 284 -5.78 14.47 19.38
CA ASP A 284 -5.54 15.65 20.24
C ASP A 284 -5.57 16.97 19.46
N ILE A 285 -5.47 16.93 18.14
CA ILE A 285 -5.43 18.15 17.32
C ILE A 285 -6.79 18.87 17.38
N LEU A 286 -7.92 18.16 17.26
CA LEU A 286 -9.25 18.77 17.37
C LEU A 286 -9.43 19.58 18.67
N PRO A 287 -9.26 18.99 19.88
CA PRO A 287 -9.42 19.77 21.12
C PRO A 287 -8.38 20.87 21.28
N THR A 288 -7.16 20.68 20.77
CA THR A 288 -6.10 21.71 20.84
C THR A 288 -6.45 22.94 20.01
N LEU A 289 -6.83 22.74 18.74
CA LEU A 289 -7.21 23.85 17.88
C LEU A 289 -8.48 24.54 18.38
N LEU A 290 -9.42 23.77 18.95
CA LEU A 290 -10.65 24.32 19.50
C LEU A 290 -10.39 25.19 20.73
N GLU A 291 -9.53 24.74 21.65
CA GLU A 291 -9.11 25.54 22.81
C GLU A 291 -8.35 26.80 22.37
N ALA A 292 -7.45 26.69 21.39
CA ALA A 292 -6.73 27.84 20.83
C ALA A 292 -7.67 28.89 20.21
N ALA A 293 -8.81 28.45 19.66
CA ALA A 293 -9.87 29.31 19.13
C ALA A 293 -10.82 29.92 20.20
N GLY A 294 -10.55 29.68 21.49
CA GLY A 294 -11.38 30.11 22.61
C GLY A 294 -12.64 29.26 22.81
N GLY A 295 -12.68 28.07 22.22
CA GLY A 295 -13.74 27.08 22.40
C GLY A 295 -13.54 26.22 23.64
N THR A 296 -14.55 25.40 23.96
CA THR A 296 -14.47 24.40 25.03
C THR A 296 -14.33 23.01 24.44
N LYS A 297 -13.50 22.18 25.07
CA LYS A 297 -13.36 20.78 24.67
C LYS A 297 -14.74 20.08 24.70
N PRO A 298 -15.14 19.34 23.64
CA PRO A 298 -16.36 18.53 23.67
C PRO A 298 -16.27 17.41 24.72
N GLU A 299 -17.37 17.11 25.40
CA GLU A 299 -17.37 16.09 26.47
C GLU A 299 -17.08 14.67 25.93
N ASP A 300 -17.61 14.33 24.75
CA ASP A 300 -17.56 12.97 24.20
C ASP A 300 -16.50 12.81 23.08
N ILE A 301 -15.25 13.21 23.36
CA ILE A 301 -14.09 12.91 22.49
C ILE A 301 -12.94 12.28 23.29
N ASP A 302 -12.09 11.51 22.59
CA ASP A 302 -10.93 10.81 23.18
C ASP A 302 -9.70 11.71 23.30
N GLY A 303 -9.62 12.72 22.43
CA GLY A 303 -8.54 13.70 22.39
C GLY A 303 -8.43 14.53 23.65
N ARG A 304 -7.24 15.07 23.91
CA ARG A 304 -6.96 16.04 24.97
C ARG A 304 -6.15 17.18 24.36
N SER A 305 -6.35 18.40 24.82
CA SER A 305 -5.60 19.52 24.27
C SER A 305 -4.16 19.49 24.75
N PHE A 306 -3.21 19.71 23.83
CA PHE A 306 -1.80 19.95 24.12
C PHE A 306 -1.43 21.43 24.02
N LEU A 307 -2.41 22.35 24.02
CA LEU A 307 -2.16 23.79 24.08
C LEU A 307 -1.24 24.20 25.25
N PRO A 308 -1.36 23.61 26.46
CA PRO A 308 -0.41 23.90 27.55
C PRO A 308 1.05 23.58 27.22
N ILE A 309 1.32 22.61 26.33
CA ILE A 309 2.67 22.32 25.83
C ILE A 309 3.15 23.45 24.93
N LEU A 310 2.29 23.90 24.01
CA LEU A 310 2.58 24.99 23.07
C LEU A 310 2.91 26.29 23.79
N GLU A 311 2.20 26.59 24.88
CA GLU A 311 2.40 27.78 25.71
C GLU A 311 3.54 27.63 26.74
N GLY A 312 4.23 26.48 26.78
CA GLY A 312 5.32 26.20 27.72
C GLY A 312 4.87 26.03 29.18
N LYS A 313 3.57 25.82 29.42
CA LYS A 313 2.99 25.60 30.76
C LYS A 313 3.18 24.16 31.24
N GLU A 314 3.28 23.21 30.32
CA GLU A 314 3.50 21.79 30.61
C GLU A 314 4.60 21.20 29.70
N THR A 315 5.18 20.07 30.11
CA THR A 315 6.22 19.34 29.36
C THR A 315 5.85 17.91 29.02
N GLN A 316 4.74 17.40 29.58
CA GLN A 316 4.22 16.05 29.37
C GLN A 316 2.74 16.13 29.03
N HIS A 317 2.24 15.21 28.19
CA HIS A 317 0.84 15.22 27.76
C HIS A 317 0.18 13.84 27.92
N ARG A 318 0.62 12.84 27.14
CA ARG A 318 0.18 11.44 27.27
C ARG A 318 1.30 10.55 27.81
N ASN A 319 0.92 9.60 28.66
CA ASN A 319 1.82 8.53 29.11
C ASN A 319 1.75 7.30 28.21
N LEU A 320 0.63 7.13 27.48
CA LEU A 320 0.38 6.03 26.56
C LEU A 320 -0.22 6.58 25.27
N ILE A 321 0.25 6.06 24.14
CA ILE A 321 -0.34 6.26 22.83
C ILE A 321 -0.80 4.91 22.31
N PHE A 322 -2.06 4.84 21.88
CA PHE A 322 -2.66 3.66 21.28
C PHE A 322 -2.77 3.84 19.77
N THR A 323 -2.62 2.75 19.02
CA THR A 323 -2.71 2.74 17.56
C THR A 323 -3.45 1.50 17.06
N THR A 324 -4.13 1.62 15.92
CA THR A 324 -4.89 0.53 15.31
C THR A 324 -4.65 0.43 13.83
N HIS A 325 -4.71 -0.77 13.28
CA HIS A 325 -4.91 -1.00 11.86
C HIS A 325 -5.95 -2.11 11.72
N SER A 326 -7.02 -1.90 10.93
CA SER A 326 -8.07 -2.93 10.76
C SER A 326 -8.12 -3.54 9.36
N GLY A 327 -7.66 -2.85 8.32
CA GLY A 327 -7.56 -3.41 6.97
C GLY A 327 -7.65 -2.37 5.84
N ASP A 328 -7.34 -2.79 4.63
CA ASP A 328 -7.42 -2.01 3.38
C ASP A 328 -7.98 -2.89 2.25
N GLY A 329 -9.28 -3.18 2.33
CA GLY A 329 -9.95 -4.15 1.48
C GLY A 329 -9.19 -5.48 1.41
N ASN A 330 -9.19 -6.13 0.26
CA ASN A 330 -8.39 -7.34 0.06
C ASN A 330 -6.91 -7.06 -0.18
N PHE A 331 -6.44 -5.80 -0.19
CA PHE A 331 -5.01 -5.48 -0.36
C PHE A 331 -4.23 -5.75 0.93
N ASN A 332 -4.81 -5.42 2.08
CA ASN A 332 -4.26 -5.73 3.40
C ASN A 332 -5.39 -6.19 4.34
N VAL A 333 -5.40 -7.49 4.66
CA VAL A 333 -6.32 -8.10 5.64
C VAL A 333 -5.47 -8.61 6.81
N PHE A 334 -4.99 -7.68 7.64
CA PHE A 334 -4.12 -7.98 8.77
C PHE A 334 -4.37 -6.98 9.93
N PRO A 335 -5.37 -7.25 10.79
CA PRO A 335 -5.71 -6.33 11.87
C PRO A 335 -4.69 -6.41 13.02
N MET A 336 -4.29 -5.23 13.51
CA MET A 336 -3.27 -5.05 14.54
C MET A 336 -3.71 -3.99 15.55
N ARG A 337 -3.24 -4.12 16.78
CA ARG A 337 -3.45 -3.16 17.88
C ARG A 337 -2.12 -2.88 18.57
N GLY A 338 -1.87 -1.63 18.90
CA GLY A 338 -0.57 -1.20 19.42
C GLY A 338 -0.68 -0.22 20.57
N VAL A 339 0.32 -0.23 21.44
CA VAL A 339 0.51 0.77 22.50
C VAL A 339 2.00 1.07 22.67
N VAL A 340 2.34 2.34 22.88
CA VAL A 340 3.68 2.78 23.25
C VAL A 340 3.61 3.71 24.46
N ASP A 341 4.55 3.56 25.40
CA ASP A 341 4.65 4.38 26.61
C ASP A 341 5.75 5.45 26.54
N ALA A 342 5.84 6.27 27.59
CA ALA A 342 6.80 7.36 27.69
C ALA A 342 8.26 6.88 27.70
N GLU A 343 8.53 5.66 28.14
CA GLU A 343 9.86 5.06 28.17
C GLU A 343 10.30 4.51 26.80
N GLY A 344 9.38 4.45 25.83
CA GLY A 344 9.63 3.90 24.50
C GLY A 344 9.43 2.39 24.45
N ASP A 345 8.82 1.79 25.47
CA ASP A 345 8.38 0.41 25.39
C ASP A 345 7.12 0.35 24.53
N LYS A 346 7.19 -0.46 23.47
CA LYS A 346 6.14 -0.55 22.46
C LYS A 346 5.69 -1.97 22.26
N TYR A 347 4.39 -2.19 22.38
CA TYR A 347 3.75 -3.48 22.20
C TYR A 347 2.82 -3.44 20.99
N ILE A 348 2.93 -4.44 20.11
CA ILE A 348 2.02 -4.69 19.00
C ILE A 348 1.43 -6.09 19.16
N ARG A 349 0.10 -6.17 19.06
CA ARG A 349 -0.66 -7.40 18.98
C ARG A 349 -1.16 -7.59 17.56
N ASN A 350 -0.72 -8.69 16.93
CA ASN A 350 -1.23 -9.14 15.65
C ASN A 350 -2.39 -10.09 15.94
N LEU A 351 -3.63 -9.66 15.68
CA LEU A 351 -4.83 -10.40 16.11
C LEU A 351 -4.96 -11.76 15.41
N HIS A 352 -4.49 -11.82 14.16
CA HIS A 352 -4.48 -13.02 13.32
C HIS A 352 -3.07 -13.30 12.78
N PRO A 353 -2.14 -13.84 13.60
CA PRO A 353 -0.78 -14.16 13.17
C PRO A 353 -0.73 -15.26 12.11
N GLU A 354 -1.82 -16.00 11.92
CA GLU A 354 -1.99 -16.98 10.85
C GLU A 354 -2.29 -16.34 9.48
N PHE A 355 -2.52 -15.02 9.41
CA PHE A 355 -2.67 -14.30 8.14
C PHE A 355 -1.29 -13.87 7.62
N ARG A 356 -1.15 -13.83 6.30
CA ARG A 356 0.02 -13.27 5.63
C ARG A 356 -0.18 -11.77 5.49
N PHE A 357 0.76 -10.98 5.99
CA PHE A 357 0.74 -9.54 5.81
C PHE A 357 1.02 -9.21 4.34
N LEU A 358 0.04 -8.60 3.68
CA LEU A 358 0.11 -8.13 2.30
C LEU A 358 -0.26 -6.64 2.29
N SER A 359 0.23 -5.90 1.31
CA SER A 359 -0.18 -4.52 1.08
C SER A 359 -0.12 -4.18 -0.40
N HIS A 360 -0.40 -2.92 -0.75
CA HIS A 360 -0.19 -2.43 -2.12
C HIS A 360 1.27 -2.59 -2.55
N VAL A 361 2.25 -2.55 -1.63
CA VAL A 361 3.67 -2.80 -1.97
C VAL A 361 3.88 -4.24 -2.44
N THR A 362 3.40 -5.23 -1.69
CA THR A 362 3.60 -6.65 -2.05
C THR A 362 2.78 -7.08 -3.28
N LYS A 363 1.70 -6.35 -3.56
CA LYS A 363 0.78 -6.63 -4.67
C LYS A 363 1.06 -5.82 -5.93
N ASN A 364 2.02 -4.90 -5.89
CA ASN A 364 2.45 -4.13 -7.04
C ASN A 364 3.72 -4.77 -7.64
N THR A 365 3.64 -5.17 -8.90
CA THR A 365 4.48 -6.24 -9.47
C THR A 365 4.91 -5.87 -10.87
N GLY A 366 6.11 -6.28 -11.28
CA GLY A 366 6.75 -5.75 -12.48
C GLY A 366 7.34 -4.35 -12.27
N ASP A 367 7.47 -3.57 -13.34
CA ASP A 367 8.20 -2.29 -13.34
C ASP A 367 7.49 -1.16 -12.58
N SER A 368 6.22 -1.35 -12.21
CA SER A 368 5.44 -0.39 -11.45
C SER A 368 5.68 -0.45 -9.93
N GLY A 369 6.56 -1.33 -9.45
CA GLY A 369 6.92 -1.44 -8.04
C GLY A 369 8.37 -1.90 -7.81
N TYR A 370 8.77 -2.01 -6.55
CA TYR A 370 10.12 -2.43 -6.15
C TYR A 370 10.15 -3.74 -5.35
N TRP A 371 8.99 -4.30 -4.98
CA TRP A 371 8.92 -5.51 -4.17
C TRP A 371 9.54 -6.74 -4.85
N ASP A 372 9.38 -6.89 -6.16
CA ASP A 372 10.00 -7.98 -6.91
C ASP A 372 11.54 -7.94 -6.80
N SER A 373 12.16 -6.76 -6.67
CA SER A 373 13.60 -6.65 -6.44
C SER A 373 14.03 -7.13 -5.04
N TRP A 374 13.16 -6.98 -4.04
CA TRP A 374 13.39 -7.51 -2.70
C TRP A 374 13.31 -9.04 -2.72
N LEU A 375 12.33 -9.60 -3.44
CA LEU A 375 12.23 -11.04 -3.67
C LEU A 375 13.47 -11.59 -4.40
N ASP A 376 13.94 -10.91 -5.45
CA ASP A 376 15.14 -11.31 -6.18
C ASP A 376 16.42 -11.24 -5.32
N SER A 377 16.50 -10.26 -4.41
CA SER A 377 17.60 -10.16 -3.46
C SER A 377 17.53 -11.29 -2.42
N ALA A 378 16.32 -11.63 -1.95
CA ALA A 378 16.07 -12.74 -1.03
C ALA A 378 16.41 -14.13 -1.61
N LEU A 379 16.54 -14.27 -2.94
CA LEU A 379 17.06 -15.51 -3.54
C LEU A 379 18.55 -15.70 -3.25
N LYS A 380 19.29 -14.61 -3.03
CA LYS A 380 20.76 -14.59 -3.01
C LYS A 380 21.34 -14.19 -1.64
N ASP A 381 20.57 -13.48 -0.82
CA ASP A 381 21.02 -12.92 0.47
C ASP A 381 20.07 -13.31 1.62
N GLU A 382 20.65 -13.87 2.69
CA GLU A 382 19.88 -14.33 3.87
C GLU A 382 19.30 -13.17 4.68
N GLY A 383 19.96 -12.00 4.70
CA GLY A 383 19.45 -10.81 5.36
C GLY A 383 18.19 -10.30 4.66
N ALA A 384 18.21 -10.18 3.34
CA ALA A 384 17.07 -9.84 2.51
C ALA A 384 15.94 -10.86 2.65
N ARG A 385 16.26 -12.16 2.67
CA ARG A 385 15.29 -13.24 2.93
C ARG A 385 14.61 -13.08 4.27
N THR A 386 15.39 -12.79 5.32
CA THR A 386 14.88 -12.55 6.67
C THR A 386 13.94 -11.34 6.72
N LEU A 387 14.31 -10.21 6.08
CA LEU A 387 13.49 -9.01 6.02
C LEU A 387 12.17 -9.22 5.25
N VAL A 388 12.23 -9.86 4.08
CA VAL A 388 11.03 -10.19 3.30
C VAL A 388 10.09 -11.08 4.10
N ARG A 389 10.63 -12.09 4.77
CA ARG A 389 9.84 -13.02 5.59
C ARG A 389 9.25 -12.35 6.81
N SER A 390 10.02 -11.54 7.55
CA SER A 390 9.52 -10.84 8.75
C SER A 390 8.45 -9.80 8.41
N TYR A 391 8.52 -9.20 7.22
CA TYR A 391 7.47 -8.29 6.76
C TYR A 391 6.13 -9.00 6.54
N GLN A 392 6.16 -10.19 5.91
CA GLN A 392 4.97 -10.95 5.51
C GLN A 392 4.43 -11.92 6.58
N VAL A 393 5.28 -12.42 7.47
CA VAL A 393 4.92 -13.39 8.52
C VAL A 393 5.34 -12.82 9.87
N ARG A 394 4.36 -12.51 10.72
CA ARG A 394 4.58 -11.80 11.98
C ARG A 394 4.12 -12.63 13.18
N PRO A 395 4.83 -12.57 14.31
CA PRO A 395 4.45 -13.29 15.52
C PRO A 395 3.17 -12.69 16.14
N PRO A 396 2.43 -13.41 16.99
CA PRO A 396 1.22 -12.87 17.64
C PRO A 396 1.48 -11.62 18.51
N ARG A 397 2.70 -11.52 19.06
CA ARG A 397 3.09 -10.51 20.04
C ARG A 397 4.46 -9.97 19.67
N GLU A 398 4.57 -8.66 19.64
CA GLU A 398 5.81 -7.94 19.35
C GLU A 398 6.04 -6.90 20.44
N LEU A 399 7.25 -6.89 21.02
CA LEU A 399 7.65 -5.94 22.06
C LEU A 399 8.99 -5.33 21.69
N TYR A 400 9.08 -4.00 21.67
CA TYR A 400 10.28 -3.25 21.28
C TYR A 400 10.63 -2.19 22.32
N GLN A 401 11.90 -1.79 22.32
CA GLN A 401 12.40 -0.60 23.03
C GLN A 401 12.82 0.45 22.01
N THR A 402 11.90 1.31 21.59
CA THR A 402 12.11 2.22 20.44
C THR A 402 13.18 3.29 20.68
N ALA A 403 13.52 3.56 21.94
CA ALA A 403 14.61 4.48 22.30
C ALA A 403 16.01 3.91 21.98
N SER A 404 16.22 2.60 22.17
CA SER A 404 17.49 1.92 21.91
C SER A 404 17.51 1.10 20.62
N ASP A 405 16.33 0.71 20.13
CA ASP A 405 16.10 0.01 18.88
C ASP A 405 15.14 0.83 18.00
N PRO A 406 15.62 1.94 17.40
CA PRO A 406 14.77 2.89 16.68
C PRO A 406 14.15 2.32 15.40
N TRP A 407 14.59 1.13 14.96
CA TRP A 407 14.10 0.43 13.77
C TRP A 407 13.27 -0.81 14.10
N GLU A 408 13.01 -1.06 15.40
CA GLU A 408 12.14 -2.13 15.88
C GLU A 408 12.51 -3.52 15.31
N LYS A 409 13.81 -3.82 15.29
CA LYS A 409 14.33 -5.08 14.73
C LYS A 409 14.41 -6.19 15.77
N ALA A 410 14.55 -5.86 17.05
CA ALA A 410 14.71 -6.82 18.13
C ALA A 410 13.39 -7.02 18.89
N ASN A 411 12.61 -8.01 18.47
CA ASN A 411 11.37 -8.37 19.18
C ASN A 411 11.70 -9.09 20.51
N LEU A 412 11.40 -8.44 21.62
CA LEU A 412 11.65 -8.88 22.99
C LEU A 412 10.50 -9.71 23.59
N ALA A 413 9.39 -9.92 22.86
CA ALA A 413 8.18 -10.52 23.42
C ALA A 413 8.36 -11.99 23.87
N ALA A 414 9.36 -12.69 23.34
CA ALA A 414 9.68 -14.07 23.72
C ALA A 414 10.72 -14.17 24.86
N ASP A 415 11.36 -13.05 25.24
CA ASP A 415 12.36 -13.04 26.30
C ASP A 415 11.69 -12.95 27.68
N PRO A 416 11.87 -13.94 28.57
CA PRO A 416 11.27 -13.94 29.89
C PRO A 416 11.69 -12.75 30.78
N HIS A 417 12.84 -12.12 30.52
CA HIS A 417 13.27 -10.93 31.28
C HIS A 417 12.38 -9.71 31.02
N HIS A 418 11.61 -9.72 29.93
CA HIS A 418 10.70 -8.64 29.55
C HIS A 418 9.22 -8.98 29.77
N ALA A 419 8.91 -10.09 30.45
CA ALA A 419 7.54 -10.55 30.66
C ALA A 419 6.67 -9.53 31.40
N GLU A 420 7.18 -8.90 32.47
CA GLU A 420 6.41 -7.89 33.22
C GLU A 420 6.04 -6.68 32.36
N ARG A 421 6.95 -6.24 31.49
CA ARG A 421 6.72 -5.14 30.56
C ARG A 421 5.68 -5.50 29.51
N LEU A 422 5.80 -6.71 28.95
CA LEU A 422 4.84 -7.26 28.00
C LEU A 422 3.43 -7.29 28.61
N ASP A 423 3.30 -7.83 29.82
CA ASP A 423 2.02 -7.96 30.52
C ASP A 423 1.41 -6.61 30.85
N ARG A 424 2.22 -5.64 31.30
CA ARG A 424 1.77 -4.26 31.56
C ARG A 424 1.17 -3.61 30.32
N LEU A 425 1.88 -3.63 29.20
CA LEU A 425 1.43 -2.99 27.97
C LEU A 425 0.27 -3.76 27.32
N SER A 426 0.32 -5.09 27.34
CA SER A 426 -0.80 -5.92 26.88
C SER A 426 -2.08 -5.65 27.67
N GLY A 427 -2.00 -5.57 29.00
CA GLY A 427 -3.14 -5.26 29.85
C GLY A 427 -3.68 -3.84 29.65
N ALA A 428 -2.79 -2.86 29.40
CA ALA A 428 -3.21 -1.50 29.05
C ALA A 428 -3.95 -1.47 27.69
N LEU A 429 -3.48 -2.27 26.72
CA LEU A 429 -4.13 -2.41 25.42
C LEU A 429 -5.52 -3.06 25.55
N ASP A 430 -5.63 -4.14 26.34
CA ASP A 430 -6.91 -4.83 26.59
C ASP A 430 -7.96 -3.88 27.17
N LYS A 431 -7.55 -3.08 28.17
CA LYS A 431 -8.43 -2.08 28.79
C LYS A 431 -8.88 -1.03 27.77
N TRP A 432 -7.96 -0.50 26.98
CA TRP A 432 -8.28 0.51 25.98
C TRP A 432 -9.18 -0.03 24.85
N MET A 433 -8.96 -1.25 24.39
CA MET A 433 -9.84 -1.92 23.40
C MET A 433 -11.26 -2.07 23.94
N ALA A 434 -11.42 -2.47 25.21
CA ALA A 434 -12.73 -2.55 25.85
C ALA A 434 -13.41 -1.17 25.99
N GLU A 435 -12.68 -0.14 26.41
CA GLU A 435 -13.19 1.23 26.55
C GLU A 435 -13.63 1.85 25.21
N THR A 436 -12.91 1.52 24.14
CA THR A 436 -13.20 2.01 22.77
C THR A 436 -14.21 1.16 22.02
N ARG A 437 -14.67 0.04 22.62
CA ARG A 437 -15.60 -0.93 22.02
C ARG A 437 -15.05 -1.51 20.71
N ASP A 438 -13.76 -1.79 20.70
CA ASP A 438 -13.09 -2.44 19.59
C ASP A 438 -13.68 -3.84 19.38
N THR A 439 -14.13 -4.13 18.16
CA THR A 439 -14.79 -5.40 17.82
C THR A 439 -13.84 -6.41 17.20
N GLU A 440 -12.57 -6.04 16.99
CA GLU A 440 -11.56 -6.90 16.35
C GLU A 440 -11.99 -7.38 14.94
N THR A 441 -12.84 -6.60 14.26
CA THR A 441 -13.43 -6.98 12.98
C THR A 441 -12.36 -7.20 11.90
N VAL A 442 -12.48 -8.32 11.17
CA VAL A 442 -11.66 -8.61 9.99
C VAL A 442 -12.35 -8.06 8.74
N PHE A 443 -11.71 -7.10 8.07
CA PHE A 443 -12.21 -6.48 6.86
C PHE A 443 -11.57 -7.08 5.61
N GLY A 444 -12.25 -8.05 4.98
CA GLY A 444 -11.82 -8.68 3.72
C GLY A 444 -11.50 -10.18 3.85
N ASP A 445 -10.99 -10.77 2.77
CA ASP A 445 -10.63 -12.18 2.67
C ASP A 445 -9.12 -12.38 2.89
N PRO A 446 -8.69 -12.92 4.04
CA PRO A 446 -7.27 -13.06 4.36
C PRO A 446 -6.60 -14.19 3.57
N VAL A 447 -5.33 -13.97 3.21
CA VAL A 447 -4.43 -15.04 2.76
C VAL A 447 -3.77 -15.64 3.99
N LYS A 448 -3.86 -16.95 4.20
CA LYS A 448 -3.29 -17.61 5.38
C LYS A 448 -1.83 -18.01 5.15
N VAL A 449 -0.99 -17.83 6.17
CA VAL A 449 0.30 -18.50 6.28
C VAL A 449 0.02 -19.98 6.53
N THR A 450 0.53 -20.83 5.65
CA THR A 450 0.37 -22.28 5.76
C THR A 450 1.64 -22.90 6.34
N LYS A 451 1.49 -23.84 7.27
CA LYS A 451 2.62 -24.66 7.74
C LYS A 451 3.20 -25.44 6.57
N THR A 452 4.52 -25.55 6.54
CA THR A 452 5.39 -26.18 5.53
C THR A 452 5.16 -27.68 5.28
N GLU A 453 4.09 -28.27 5.81
CA GLU A 453 3.72 -29.68 5.60
C GLU A 453 2.89 -29.89 4.32
N ARG A 454 2.47 -28.81 3.65
CA ARG A 454 1.68 -28.91 2.41
C ARG A 454 2.58 -29.12 1.19
N PRO A 455 2.21 -30.01 0.27
CA PRO A 455 3.00 -30.22 -0.94
C PRO A 455 2.92 -29.01 -1.85
N ASN A 456 4.03 -28.70 -2.50
CA ASN A 456 4.04 -27.85 -3.68
C ASN A 456 3.44 -28.60 -4.87
N ILE A 457 2.67 -27.91 -5.70
CA ILE A 457 1.91 -28.53 -6.79
C ILE A 457 2.40 -27.93 -8.12
N ILE A 458 2.95 -28.78 -8.98
CA ILE A 458 3.41 -28.41 -10.32
C ILE A 458 2.56 -29.18 -11.32
N THR A 459 1.93 -28.47 -12.26
CA THR A 459 1.27 -29.11 -13.41
C THR A 459 2.02 -28.77 -14.69
N VAL A 460 2.47 -29.81 -15.39
CA VAL A 460 3.02 -29.67 -16.73
C VAL A 460 1.97 -30.15 -17.72
N PHE A 461 1.45 -29.25 -18.55
CA PHE A 461 0.39 -29.57 -19.51
C PHE A 461 0.81 -29.13 -20.92
N VAL A 462 1.26 -30.10 -21.70
CA VAL A 462 1.83 -29.91 -23.04
C VAL A 462 0.71 -29.90 -24.09
N ASP A 463 0.77 -28.97 -25.02
CA ASP A 463 -0.24 -28.81 -26.08
C ASP A 463 0.04 -29.75 -27.27
N ASP A 464 -0.99 -30.39 -27.84
CA ASP A 464 -0.87 -31.28 -29.03
C ASP A 464 0.14 -32.45 -28.91
N MET A 465 0.51 -32.87 -27.69
CA MET A 465 1.34 -34.05 -27.47
C MET A 465 0.49 -35.32 -27.38
N GLY A 466 0.81 -36.31 -28.20
CA GLY A 466 0.18 -37.63 -28.22
C GLY A 466 0.79 -38.59 -27.19
N TRP A 467 -0.02 -39.54 -26.72
CA TRP A 467 0.42 -40.54 -25.75
C TRP A 467 1.57 -41.43 -26.26
N ALA A 468 1.61 -41.68 -27.57
CA ALA A 468 2.60 -42.53 -28.22
C ALA A 468 3.90 -41.80 -28.57
N ASP A 469 3.99 -40.50 -28.29
CA ASP A 469 5.17 -39.70 -28.62
C ASP A 469 6.29 -39.89 -27.59
N LEU A 470 5.99 -40.38 -26.38
CA LEU A 470 6.97 -40.49 -25.29
C LEU A 470 7.66 -41.86 -25.26
N SER A 471 8.96 -41.91 -24.95
CA SER A 471 9.70 -43.18 -24.84
C SER A 471 9.21 -44.03 -23.67
N CYS A 472 8.81 -43.43 -22.55
CA CYS A 472 8.14 -44.13 -21.46
C CYS A 472 6.77 -44.75 -21.84
N PHE A 473 6.18 -44.44 -23.00
CA PHE A 473 4.99 -45.12 -23.51
C PHE A 473 5.28 -46.04 -24.70
N GLY A 474 6.57 -46.26 -25.02
CA GLY A 474 7.03 -47.22 -26.02
C GLY A 474 7.50 -46.61 -27.33
N ASN A 475 7.61 -45.28 -27.43
CA ASN A 475 8.27 -44.64 -28.58
C ASN A 475 9.76 -45.05 -28.63
N LYS A 476 10.28 -45.32 -29.83
CA LYS A 476 11.68 -45.70 -30.08
C LYS A 476 12.40 -44.72 -31.02
N GLU A 477 11.72 -43.68 -31.50
CA GLU A 477 12.26 -42.69 -32.44
C GLU A 477 12.92 -41.50 -31.74
N ILE A 478 12.53 -41.21 -30.50
CA ILE A 478 13.12 -40.17 -29.65
C ILE A 478 13.25 -40.69 -28.21
N GLU A 479 14.15 -40.07 -27.44
CA GLU A 479 14.32 -40.32 -26.02
C GLU A 479 13.74 -39.13 -25.23
N THR A 480 12.89 -39.40 -24.25
CA THR A 480 12.28 -38.37 -23.39
C THR A 480 12.81 -38.49 -21.97
N GLU A 481 14.12 -38.33 -21.78
CA GLU A 481 14.85 -38.66 -20.54
C GLU A 481 14.19 -38.09 -19.26
N ALA A 482 13.80 -36.81 -19.27
CA ALA A 482 13.19 -36.16 -18.12
C ALA A 482 11.81 -36.74 -17.77
N LEU A 483 11.00 -37.06 -18.78
CA LEU A 483 9.68 -37.67 -18.61
C LEU A 483 9.78 -39.14 -18.21
N ASP A 484 10.77 -39.85 -18.73
CA ASP A 484 11.07 -41.24 -18.37
C ASP A 484 11.53 -41.34 -16.92
N ARG A 485 12.39 -40.39 -16.49
CA ARG A 485 12.78 -40.24 -15.10
C ARG A 485 11.57 -39.96 -14.21
N LEU A 486 10.73 -38.98 -14.55
CA LEU A 486 9.50 -38.67 -13.81
C LEU A 486 8.58 -39.89 -13.69
N ALA A 487 8.42 -40.66 -14.78
CA ALA A 487 7.63 -41.89 -14.77
C ALA A 487 8.24 -43.00 -13.89
N SER A 488 9.57 -43.07 -13.79
CA SER A 488 10.29 -44.06 -12.98
C SER A 488 10.33 -43.72 -11.49
N GLU A 489 10.41 -42.43 -11.15
CA GLU A 489 10.40 -41.93 -9.77
C GLU A 489 8.98 -41.82 -9.21
N GLY A 490 7.97 -41.73 -10.09
CA GLY A 490 6.57 -41.50 -9.74
C GLY A 490 5.61 -42.62 -10.18
N LEU A 491 4.37 -42.22 -10.45
CA LEU A 491 3.31 -43.09 -10.92
C LEU A 491 2.91 -42.74 -12.36
N ARG A 492 3.03 -43.70 -13.27
CA ARG A 492 2.59 -43.56 -14.68
C ARG A 492 1.20 -44.14 -14.89
N PHE A 493 0.24 -43.30 -15.27
CA PHE A 493 -1.09 -43.75 -15.70
C PHE A 493 -1.07 -44.21 -17.15
N THR A 494 -1.40 -45.48 -17.40
CA THR A 494 -1.52 -46.05 -18.76
C THR A 494 -2.93 -45.93 -19.35
N ARG A 495 -3.88 -45.42 -18.57
CA ARG A 495 -5.29 -45.24 -18.94
C ARG A 495 -5.79 -43.88 -18.45
N PHE A 496 -5.30 -42.82 -19.07
CA PHE A 496 -5.72 -41.45 -18.83
C PHE A 496 -6.26 -40.84 -20.13
N TYR A 497 -7.43 -40.19 -20.05
CA TYR A 497 -8.11 -39.64 -21.21
C TYR A 497 -8.51 -38.19 -20.94
N VAL A 498 -8.19 -37.32 -21.88
CA VAL A 498 -8.61 -35.92 -21.87
C VAL A 498 -10.10 -35.81 -22.25
N ASN A 499 -10.85 -34.93 -21.58
CA ASN A 499 -12.29 -34.73 -21.83
C ASN A 499 -12.62 -34.25 -23.25
N SER A 500 -11.65 -33.66 -23.95
CA SER A 500 -11.77 -33.22 -25.35
C SER A 500 -10.39 -33.19 -26.02
N PRO A 501 -10.23 -33.70 -27.25
CA PRO A 501 -8.96 -33.69 -27.98
C PRO A 501 -8.68 -32.31 -28.63
N ILE A 502 -9.01 -31.21 -27.94
CA ILE A 502 -8.85 -29.83 -28.42
C ILE A 502 -8.40 -28.96 -27.24
N CYS A 503 -7.47 -28.03 -27.47
CA CYS A 503 -6.82 -27.14 -26.50
C CYS A 503 -7.76 -26.39 -25.53
N SER A 504 -8.66 -25.51 -26.01
CA SER A 504 -9.54 -24.74 -25.10
C SER A 504 -10.43 -25.61 -24.18
N PRO A 505 -11.16 -26.62 -24.68
CA PRO A 505 -12.00 -27.48 -23.83
C PRO A 505 -11.19 -28.36 -22.87
N SER A 506 -10.00 -28.85 -23.26
CA SER A 506 -9.16 -29.64 -22.35
C SER A 506 -8.62 -28.80 -21.18
N ARG A 507 -8.14 -27.59 -21.46
CA ARG A 507 -7.70 -26.62 -20.44
C ARG A 507 -8.86 -26.18 -19.54
N THR A 508 -10.05 -26.00 -20.09
CA THR A 508 -11.26 -25.70 -19.30
C THR A 508 -11.58 -26.84 -18.34
N ALA A 509 -11.49 -28.09 -18.79
CA ALA A 509 -11.74 -29.24 -17.93
C ALA A 509 -10.71 -29.36 -16.81
N LEU A 510 -9.41 -29.20 -17.12
CA LEU A 510 -8.34 -29.25 -16.12
C LEU A 510 -8.45 -28.11 -15.10
N THR A 511 -8.79 -26.91 -15.55
CA THR A 511 -8.88 -25.70 -14.71
C THR A 511 -10.06 -25.75 -13.74
N THR A 512 -11.19 -26.28 -14.22
CA THR A 512 -12.47 -26.21 -13.49
C THR A 512 -12.87 -27.51 -12.80
N GLY A 513 -12.28 -28.64 -13.20
CA GLY A 513 -12.74 -29.98 -12.81
C GLY A 513 -14.13 -30.32 -13.38
N GLN A 514 -14.60 -29.60 -14.40
CA GLN A 514 -15.94 -29.75 -14.97
C GLN A 514 -15.90 -30.04 -16.47
N TYR A 515 -16.97 -30.64 -16.98
CA TYR A 515 -17.15 -30.80 -18.42
C TYR A 515 -17.23 -29.41 -19.10
N PRO A 516 -16.44 -29.16 -20.16
CA PRO A 516 -16.26 -27.82 -20.71
C PRO A 516 -17.51 -27.29 -21.44
N GLN A 517 -18.44 -28.18 -21.82
CA GLN A 517 -19.77 -27.83 -22.33
C GLN A 517 -20.58 -26.99 -21.33
N ARG A 518 -20.36 -27.18 -20.02
CA ARG A 518 -21.02 -26.37 -18.97
C ARG A 518 -20.68 -24.88 -19.10
N TRP A 519 -19.51 -24.59 -19.65
CA TRP A 519 -18.98 -23.25 -19.87
C TRP A 519 -19.11 -22.80 -21.34
N ARG A 520 -19.82 -23.56 -22.18
CA ARG A 520 -19.94 -23.34 -23.62
C ARG A 520 -18.58 -23.26 -24.34
N ILE A 521 -17.56 -23.94 -23.82
CA ILE A 521 -16.25 -24.09 -24.49
C ILE A 521 -16.20 -25.51 -25.02
N ASN A 522 -16.92 -25.81 -26.11
CA ASN A 522 -16.97 -27.14 -26.72
C ASN A 522 -16.09 -27.28 -27.97
N SER A 523 -15.33 -26.24 -28.31
CA SER A 523 -14.35 -26.21 -29.40
C SER A 523 -13.25 -25.19 -29.05
N TYR A 524 -12.22 -25.06 -29.91
CA TYR A 524 -11.15 -24.10 -29.70
C TYR A 524 -11.68 -22.66 -29.82
N LEU A 525 -11.25 -21.78 -28.92
CA LEU A 525 -11.56 -20.37 -28.96
C LEU A 525 -10.84 -19.69 -30.14
N ASN A 526 -11.59 -18.91 -30.90
CA ASN A 526 -11.13 -18.21 -32.10
C ASN A 526 -11.51 -16.71 -31.99
N ASN A 527 -11.67 -16.02 -33.13
CA ASN A 527 -12.20 -14.68 -33.19
C ASN A 527 -13.70 -14.62 -32.80
N ARG A 528 -14.20 -13.41 -32.54
CA ARG A 528 -15.56 -13.21 -32.04
C ARG A 528 -16.62 -13.81 -32.92
N GLN A 529 -16.53 -13.55 -34.22
CA GLN A 529 -17.48 -14.01 -35.21
C GLN A 529 -17.57 -15.54 -35.22
N ASN A 530 -16.43 -16.22 -35.35
CA ASN A 530 -16.37 -17.68 -35.39
C ASN A 530 -16.83 -18.32 -34.08
N ASN A 531 -16.58 -17.70 -32.93
CA ASN A 531 -17.08 -18.20 -31.65
C ASN A 531 -18.61 -18.07 -31.58
N HIS A 532 -19.15 -16.92 -32.01
CA HIS A 532 -20.59 -16.69 -32.07
C HIS A 532 -21.30 -17.68 -33.01
N GLU A 533 -20.81 -17.86 -34.23
CA GLU A 533 -21.36 -18.78 -35.22
C GLU A 533 -21.36 -20.24 -34.73
N ARG A 534 -20.31 -20.66 -34.00
CA ARG A 534 -20.20 -22.01 -33.43
C ARG A 534 -20.95 -22.17 -32.09
N GLY A 535 -21.54 -21.10 -31.56
CA GLY A 535 -22.20 -21.11 -30.24
C GLY A 535 -21.24 -21.22 -29.05
N VAL A 536 -19.94 -21.05 -29.28
CA VAL A 536 -18.86 -21.14 -28.28
C VAL A 536 -18.77 -19.83 -27.51
N ALA A 537 -18.45 -19.88 -26.22
CA ALA A 537 -18.14 -18.69 -25.44
C ALA A 537 -16.90 -17.96 -26.01
N GLN A 538 -16.72 -16.68 -25.68
CA GLN A 538 -15.51 -15.93 -26.03
C GLN A 538 -14.36 -16.18 -25.02
N TRP A 539 -14.79 -16.56 -23.82
CA TRP A 539 -14.17 -16.65 -22.51
C TRP A 539 -14.45 -17.87 -21.66
N LEU A 540 -13.57 -18.27 -20.74
CA LEU A 540 -14.05 -18.96 -19.53
C LEU A 540 -14.74 -17.94 -18.61
N ASP A 541 -15.97 -18.21 -18.19
CA ASP A 541 -16.69 -17.31 -17.28
C ASP A 541 -16.01 -17.25 -15.90
N LEU A 542 -15.86 -16.05 -15.32
CA LEU A 542 -15.18 -15.85 -14.03
C LEU A 542 -15.89 -16.55 -12.86
N SER A 543 -17.19 -16.83 -12.98
CA SER A 543 -17.95 -17.61 -12.01
C SER A 543 -17.58 -19.09 -11.97
N ALA A 544 -16.79 -19.57 -12.94
CA ALA A 544 -16.29 -20.93 -12.92
C ALA A 544 -15.46 -21.21 -11.66
N PRO A 545 -15.57 -22.41 -11.06
CA PRO A 545 -14.60 -22.83 -10.06
C PRO A 545 -13.25 -22.93 -10.77
N VAL A 546 -12.20 -22.39 -10.16
CA VAL A 546 -10.86 -22.40 -10.72
C VAL A 546 -9.91 -22.93 -9.66
N LEU A 547 -9.18 -23.99 -9.98
CA LEU A 547 -8.24 -24.63 -9.06
C LEU A 547 -7.25 -23.64 -8.45
N ALA A 548 -6.67 -22.74 -9.27
CA ALA A 548 -5.75 -21.70 -8.81
C ALA A 548 -6.39 -20.79 -7.74
N ARG A 549 -7.62 -20.33 -7.98
CA ARG A 549 -8.35 -19.46 -7.03
C ARG A 549 -8.55 -20.14 -5.68
N GLU A 550 -8.89 -21.43 -5.67
CA GLU A 550 -9.10 -22.17 -4.41
C GLU A 550 -7.78 -22.49 -3.69
N LEU A 551 -6.70 -22.81 -4.42
CA LEU A 551 -5.37 -23.00 -3.83
C LEU A 551 -4.83 -21.69 -3.26
N ARG A 552 -5.03 -20.57 -3.97
CA ARG A 552 -4.66 -19.23 -3.50
C ARG A 552 -5.36 -18.87 -2.20
N ARG A 553 -6.68 -19.10 -2.10
CA ARG A 553 -7.44 -18.96 -0.84
C ARG A 553 -6.90 -19.86 0.27
N SER A 554 -6.35 -21.00 -0.10
CA SER A 554 -5.72 -21.94 0.82
C SER A 554 -4.29 -21.56 1.21
N GLY A 555 -3.76 -20.41 0.75
CA GLY A 555 -2.45 -19.88 1.12
C GLY A 555 -1.32 -20.15 0.11
N TYR A 556 -1.61 -20.78 -1.03
CA TYR A 556 -0.62 -21.03 -2.06
C TYR A 556 -0.30 -19.75 -2.84
N ALA A 557 0.98 -19.54 -3.17
CA ALA A 557 1.34 -18.67 -4.29
C ALA A 557 0.90 -19.35 -5.59
N THR A 558 0.29 -18.63 -6.53
CA THR A 558 -0.19 -19.23 -7.78
C THR A 558 0.46 -18.62 -9.04
N GLY A 559 1.03 -19.46 -9.91
CA GLY A 559 1.72 -19.05 -11.14
C GLY A 559 1.21 -19.76 -12.39
N HIS A 560 1.11 -19.06 -13.52
CA HIS A 560 0.79 -19.65 -14.83
C HIS A 560 1.78 -19.23 -15.92
N PHE A 561 2.49 -20.18 -16.51
CA PHE A 561 3.53 -19.93 -17.49
C PHE A 561 3.30 -20.80 -18.72
N GLY A 562 2.94 -20.20 -19.85
CA GLY A 562 2.66 -20.90 -21.10
C GLY A 562 1.29 -20.59 -21.70
N LYS A 563 0.76 -21.49 -22.54
CA LYS A 563 -0.47 -21.28 -23.31
C LYS A 563 -1.72 -21.25 -22.42
N TRP A 564 -2.50 -20.19 -22.49
CA TRP A 564 -3.75 -20.06 -21.74
C TRP A 564 -4.98 -20.62 -22.46
N HIS A 565 -5.27 -20.09 -23.66
CA HIS A 565 -6.37 -20.43 -24.57
C HIS A 565 -7.77 -20.65 -23.96
N MET A 566 -8.08 -19.93 -22.87
CA MET A 566 -9.41 -19.82 -22.26
C MET A 566 -9.93 -18.37 -22.26
N GLY A 567 -9.36 -17.52 -23.11
CA GLY A 567 -9.67 -16.09 -23.25
C GLY A 567 -8.46 -15.30 -23.74
N GLY A 568 -8.68 -14.11 -24.32
CA GLY A 568 -7.60 -13.27 -24.86
C GLY A 568 -6.99 -13.86 -26.13
N GLN A 569 -7.68 -13.80 -27.26
CA GLN A 569 -7.14 -14.30 -28.53
C GLN A 569 -7.64 -13.44 -29.69
N ARG A 570 -6.80 -13.24 -30.71
CA ARG A 570 -7.18 -12.54 -31.96
C ARG A 570 -7.84 -11.18 -31.68
N ASP A 571 -9.14 -11.02 -31.96
CA ASP A 571 -9.94 -9.81 -31.75
C ASP A 571 -10.70 -9.77 -30.41
N VAL A 572 -10.43 -10.72 -29.51
CA VAL A 572 -11.04 -10.84 -28.17
C VAL A 572 -10.12 -10.20 -27.11
N ALA A 573 -9.74 -8.93 -27.32
CA ALA A 573 -8.79 -8.20 -26.48
C ALA A 573 -9.40 -7.63 -25.16
N ASN A 574 -10.67 -7.93 -24.87
CA ASN A 574 -11.34 -7.50 -23.63
C ASN A 574 -11.73 -8.67 -22.71
N ALA A 575 -11.14 -9.85 -22.93
CA ALA A 575 -11.31 -10.97 -22.02
C ALA A 575 -10.72 -10.65 -20.63
N PRO A 576 -11.15 -11.32 -19.56
CA PRO A 576 -10.51 -11.22 -18.26
C PRO A 576 -9.02 -11.59 -18.33
N ALA A 577 -8.21 -10.93 -17.50
CA ALA A 577 -6.79 -11.24 -17.35
C ALA A 577 -6.61 -12.63 -16.71
N ILE A 578 -5.48 -13.30 -16.96
CA ILE A 578 -5.17 -14.58 -16.31
C ILE A 578 -5.18 -14.44 -14.78
N SER A 579 -4.79 -13.27 -14.26
CA SER A 579 -4.85 -12.92 -12.84
C SER A 579 -6.27 -12.96 -12.25
N ASP A 580 -7.32 -12.66 -13.03
CA ASP A 580 -8.72 -12.70 -12.58
C ASP A 580 -9.20 -14.14 -12.27
N TYR A 581 -8.49 -15.14 -12.78
CA TYR A 581 -8.73 -16.55 -12.50
C TYR A 581 -7.99 -17.06 -11.24
N GLY A 582 -7.29 -16.17 -10.52
CA GLY A 582 -6.64 -16.48 -9.26
C GLY A 582 -5.16 -16.86 -9.37
N PHE A 583 -4.47 -16.43 -10.42
CA PHE A 583 -3.02 -16.49 -10.54
C PHE A 583 -2.37 -15.19 -10.05
N ASP A 584 -1.39 -15.29 -9.14
CA ASP A 584 -0.60 -14.14 -8.67
C ASP A 584 0.42 -13.68 -9.72
N ARG A 585 0.91 -14.60 -10.56
CA ARG A 585 1.82 -14.32 -11.68
C ARG A 585 1.41 -15.08 -12.93
N SER A 586 1.56 -14.45 -14.08
CA SER A 586 1.38 -15.13 -15.36
C SER A 586 2.28 -14.60 -16.47
N LEU A 587 2.79 -15.49 -17.32
CA LEU A 587 3.46 -15.18 -18.58
C LEU A 587 2.87 -16.12 -19.64
N THR A 588 2.23 -15.55 -20.67
CA THR A 588 1.51 -16.35 -21.68
C THR A 588 2.11 -16.19 -23.08
N ASN A 589 1.61 -16.98 -24.03
CA ASN A 589 1.99 -16.87 -25.44
C ASN A 589 1.04 -15.91 -26.20
N PHE A 590 0.84 -16.17 -27.49
CA PHE A 590 -0.08 -15.43 -28.36
C PHE A 590 -1.57 -15.55 -27.98
N GLU A 591 -1.92 -16.43 -27.03
CA GLU A 591 -3.27 -16.61 -26.49
C GLU A 591 -3.26 -16.47 -24.96
N GLY A 592 -4.10 -15.58 -24.42
CA GLY A 592 -4.15 -15.15 -23.03
C GLY A 592 -4.03 -13.63 -22.91
N MET A 593 -4.61 -13.05 -21.87
CA MET A 593 -4.44 -11.62 -21.54
C MET A 593 -3.30 -11.45 -20.53
N GLY A 594 -2.45 -10.42 -20.71
CA GLY A 594 -1.34 -10.10 -19.80
C GLY A 594 0.05 -10.23 -20.44
N PRO A 595 1.13 -10.27 -19.62
CA PRO A 595 2.53 -10.34 -20.09
C PRO A 595 2.80 -11.50 -21.04
N LYS A 596 3.66 -11.28 -22.05
CA LYS A 596 3.81 -12.22 -23.17
C LYS A 596 5.24 -12.57 -23.52
N LEU A 597 5.38 -13.83 -23.93
CA LEU A 597 6.52 -14.32 -24.67
C LEU A 597 6.05 -14.74 -26.08
N LEU A 598 6.42 -13.97 -27.11
CA LEU A 598 6.00 -14.15 -28.49
C LEU A 598 7.12 -14.70 -29.39
N PRO A 599 6.81 -15.57 -30.38
CA PRO A 599 7.83 -16.26 -31.14
C PRO A 599 8.38 -15.47 -32.32
N LEU A 600 9.70 -15.59 -32.49
CA LEU A 600 10.42 -15.33 -33.73
C LEU A 600 10.70 -16.68 -34.42
N THR A 601 10.53 -16.73 -35.73
CA THR A 601 10.73 -17.94 -36.53
C THR A 601 11.81 -17.74 -37.57
N VAL A 602 12.62 -18.78 -37.81
CA VAL A 602 13.59 -18.89 -38.90
C VAL A 602 13.40 -20.21 -39.63
N THR A 603 13.82 -20.28 -40.89
CA THR A 603 13.85 -21.51 -41.70
C THR A 603 15.19 -21.63 -42.43
N PRO A 604 15.54 -22.81 -42.98
CA PRO A 604 16.76 -22.95 -43.77
C PRO A 604 16.83 -22.00 -44.96
N GLN A 605 15.67 -21.67 -45.56
CA GLN A 605 15.55 -20.76 -46.69
C GLN A 605 15.51 -19.28 -46.26
N ASN A 606 15.17 -18.98 -45.01
CA ASN A 606 15.14 -17.63 -44.48
C ASN A 606 15.63 -17.59 -43.03
N ARG A 607 16.88 -17.19 -42.86
CA ARG A 607 17.56 -17.12 -41.56
C ARG A 607 17.32 -15.81 -40.80
N GLU A 608 16.59 -14.85 -41.39
CA GLU A 608 16.22 -13.63 -40.70
C GLU A 608 15.02 -13.90 -39.77
N PRO A 609 15.09 -13.54 -38.47
CA PRO A 609 13.99 -13.77 -37.53
C PRO A 609 12.71 -13.03 -37.95
N LYS A 610 11.61 -13.78 -38.12
CA LYS A 610 10.29 -13.22 -38.45
C LYS A 610 9.32 -13.35 -37.28
N LYS A 611 8.54 -12.30 -37.04
CA LYS A 611 7.47 -12.30 -36.03
C LYS A 611 6.28 -13.12 -36.55
N ILE A 612 5.97 -14.22 -35.88
CA ILE A 612 4.68 -14.91 -36.05
C ILE A 612 3.73 -14.44 -34.95
N TRP A 613 2.44 -14.30 -35.30
CA TRP A 613 1.41 -13.80 -34.37
C TRP A 613 1.68 -12.40 -33.81
N ALA A 614 2.20 -11.51 -34.65
CA ALA A 614 2.52 -10.12 -34.30
C ALA A 614 1.34 -9.35 -33.70
N ASP A 615 0.11 -9.63 -34.12
CA ASP A 615 -1.06 -8.92 -33.60
C ASP A 615 -1.32 -9.20 -32.12
N ALA A 616 -0.82 -10.30 -31.55
CA ALA A 616 -1.03 -10.67 -30.15
C ALA A 616 -0.44 -9.68 -29.15
N VAL A 617 0.38 -8.71 -29.59
CA VAL A 617 0.80 -7.56 -28.78
C VAL A 617 -0.39 -6.76 -28.23
N ASN A 618 -1.54 -6.79 -28.92
CA ASN A 618 -2.75 -6.10 -28.47
C ASN A 618 -3.45 -6.78 -27.28
N LEU A 619 -3.00 -7.97 -26.85
CA LEU A 619 -3.60 -8.74 -25.76
C LEU A 619 -2.89 -8.53 -24.41
N GLY A 620 -1.89 -7.64 -24.34
CA GLY A 620 -1.25 -7.23 -23.08
C GLY A 620 0.26 -7.05 -23.17
N ASP A 621 0.76 -6.31 -22.19
CA ASP A 621 2.17 -5.93 -22.03
C ASP A 621 2.74 -6.44 -20.69
N PRO A 622 4.07 -6.50 -20.52
CA PRO A 622 5.09 -6.32 -21.56
C PRO A 622 5.17 -7.51 -22.54
N VAL A 623 5.73 -7.26 -23.73
CA VAL A 623 5.98 -8.28 -24.77
C VAL A 623 7.47 -8.53 -24.93
N THR A 624 7.88 -9.78 -24.72
CA THR A 624 9.24 -10.26 -25.05
C THR A 624 9.19 -11.12 -26.30
N TRP A 625 10.06 -10.85 -27.26
CA TRP A 625 10.23 -11.67 -28.47
C TRP A 625 11.36 -12.66 -28.29
N LYS A 626 11.15 -13.93 -28.61
CA LYS A 626 12.16 -14.99 -28.47
C LYS A 626 12.06 -16.01 -29.60
N MET A 627 13.17 -16.66 -29.97
CA MET A 627 13.13 -17.69 -31.01
C MET A 627 12.16 -18.81 -30.62
N ARG A 628 11.40 -19.33 -31.60
CA ARG A 628 10.31 -20.29 -31.34
C ARG A 628 10.79 -21.52 -30.56
N TYR A 629 11.92 -22.10 -30.95
CA TYR A 629 12.54 -23.24 -30.26
C TYR A 629 13.05 -22.92 -28.84
N GLU A 630 13.04 -21.65 -28.39
CA GLU A 630 13.44 -21.27 -27.02
C GLU A 630 12.26 -20.78 -26.17
N ILE A 631 11.04 -20.73 -26.73
CA ILE A 631 9.84 -20.21 -26.07
C ILE A 631 9.51 -21.04 -24.83
N THR A 632 9.49 -22.36 -24.97
CA THR A 632 9.22 -23.27 -23.84
C THR A 632 10.21 -23.06 -22.70
N GLY A 633 11.52 -22.97 -23.00
CA GLY A 633 12.54 -22.64 -21.99
C GLY A 633 12.31 -21.27 -21.32
N GLY A 634 11.73 -20.30 -22.03
CA GLY A 634 11.34 -19.01 -21.43
C GLY A 634 10.24 -19.15 -20.37
N PHE A 635 9.20 -19.94 -20.64
CA PHE A 635 8.14 -20.22 -19.66
C PHE A 635 8.67 -21.01 -18.46
N VAL A 636 9.53 -22.02 -18.71
CA VAL A 636 10.15 -22.82 -17.65
C VAL A 636 11.05 -21.95 -16.75
N ASN A 637 11.87 -21.07 -17.32
CA ASN A 637 12.73 -20.18 -16.53
C ASN A 637 11.93 -19.24 -15.62
N GLU A 638 10.84 -18.67 -16.11
CA GLU A 638 9.98 -17.82 -15.29
C GLU A 638 9.21 -18.62 -14.22
N ALA A 639 8.81 -19.85 -14.54
CA ALA A 639 8.22 -20.77 -13.55
C ALA A 639 9.21 -21.11 -12.42
N ILE A 640 10.47 -21.40 -12.75
CA ILE A 640 11.53 -21.66 -11.76
C ILE A 640 11.75 -20.43 -10.89
N ARG A 641 11.86 -19.24 -11.48
CA ARG A 641 12.01 -17.98 -10.72
C ARG A 641 10.83 -17.76 -9.76
N PHE A 642 9.61 -18.06 -10.20
CA PHE A 642 8.43 -18.00 -9.34
C PHE A 642 8.50 -18.98 -8.17
N ILE A 643 8.94 -20.23 -8.43
CA ILE A 643 9.15 -21.26 -7.41
C ILE A 643 10.18 -20.80 -6.37
N ASP A 644 11.33 -20.31 -6.83
CA ASP A 644 12.42 -19.86 -5.94
C ASP A 644 11.96 -18.70 -5.05
N ARG A 645 11.15 -17.77 -5.59
CA ARG A 645 10.58 -16.66 -4.80
C ARG A 645 9.57 -17.15 -3.76
N ALA A 646 8.73 -18.12 -4.10
CA ALA A 646 7.80 -18.71 -3.14
C ALA A 646 8.55 -19.39 -2.00
N ASP A 647 9.60 -20.16 -2.32
CA ASP A 647 10.48 -20.82 -1.35
C ASP A 647 11.19 -19.81 -0.43
N ALA A 648 11.73 -18.72 -0.99
CA ALA A 648 12.37 -17.65 -0.21
C ALA A 648 11.44 -16.99 0.83
N THR A 649 10.12 -17.04 0.62
CA THR A 649 9.12 -16.55 1.60
C THR A 649 8.48 -17.66 2.43
N GLY A 650 8.92 -18.92 2.25
CA GLY A 650 8.33 -20.10 2.88
C GLY A 650 6.87 -20.35 2.50
N GLN A 651 6.43 -19.85 1.34
CA GLN A 651 5.06 -20.02 0.84
C GLN A 651 4.97 -21.29 -0.01
N PRO A 652 4.01 -22.19 0.22
CA PRO A 652 3.78 -23.27 -0.74
C PRO A 652 3.25 -22.68 -2.06
N PHE A 653 3.52 -23.36 -3.17
CA PHE A 653 3.16 -22.84 -4.49
C PHE A 653 2.40 -23.85 -5.36
N PHE A 654 1.55 -23.30 -6.21
CA PHE A 654 0.88 -23.97 -7.29
C PHE A 654 1.31 -23.32 -8.60
N VAL A 655 1.88 -24.10 -9.50
CA VAL A 655 2.35 -23.58 -10.78
C VAL A 655 1.85 -24.43 -11.94
N ASN A 656 1.29 -23.74 -12.92
CA ASN A 656 0.98 -24.29 -14.23
C ASN A 656 2.13 -23.95 -15.17
N VAL A 657 2.84 -24.96 -15.66
CA VAL A 657 3.80 -24.83 -16.76
C VAL A 657 3.18 -25.49 -17.98
N TRP A 658 2.64 -24.70 -18.89
CA TRP A 658 1.79 -25.16 -19.97
C TRP A 658 2.43 -24.85 -21.33
N PRO A 659 3.51 -25.57 -21.74
CA PRO A 659 4.20 -25.30 -23.00
C PRO A 659 3.25 -25.24 -24.20
N ASP A 660 3.56 -24.35 -25.14
CA ASP A 660 2.89 -24.32 -26.44
C ASP A 660 3.47 -25.36 -27.39
N ASP A 661 4.76 -25.70 -27.28
CA ASP A 661 5.32 -26.78 -28.10
C ASP A 661 4.75 -28.15 -27.66
N PRO A 662 4.55 -29.13 -28.58
CA PRO A 662 4.85 -29.10 -30.01
C PRO A 662 3.73 -28.58 -30.92
N HIS A 663 2.83 -27.70 -30.45
CA HIS A 663 1.73 -27.16 -31.26
C HIS A 663 2.23 -26.55 -32.59
N SER A 664 1.45 -26.78 -33.65
CA SER A 664 1.79 -26.28 -34.98
C SER A 664 1.69 -24.74 -35.09
N PRO A 665 2.41 -24.08 -36.01
CA PRO A 665 3.41 -24.61 -36.93
C PRO A 665 4.74 -24.97 -36.26
N TRP A 666 5.40 -26.03 -36.74
CA TRP A 666 6.64 -26.55 -36.18
C TRP A 666 7.87 -25.79 -36.69
N PHE A 667 8.58 -25.16 -35.76
CA PHE A 667 9.83 -24.44 -36.01
C PHE A 667 10.90 -24.88 -35.01
N PRO A 668 11.48 -26.08 -35.19
CA PRO A 668 12.65 -26.47 -34.41
C PRO A 668 13.85 -25.58 -34.77
N SER A 669 14.96 -25.72 -34.05
CA SER A 669 16.24 -25.15 -34.46
C SER A 669 16.62 -25.61 -35.89
N LEU A 670 17.50 -24.83 -36.54
CA LEU A 670 17.95 -25.18 -37.89
C LEU A 670 18.72 -26.49 -37.94
N GLU A 671 19.34 -26.92 -36.83
CA GLU A 671 20.03 -28.20 -36.71
C GLU A 671 19.07 -29.38 -36.75
N ARG A 672 17.89 -29.23 -36.13
CA ARG A 672 16.84 -30.26 -36.07
C ARG A 672 15.75 -30.05 -37.12
N TRP A 673 15.98 -29.17 -38.09
CA TRP A 673 15.05 -28.95 -39.19
C TRP A 673 15.00 -30.14 -40.14
N SER A 674 13.79 -30.51 -40.55
CA SER A 674 13.56 -31.45 -41.65
C SER A 674 12.48 -30.91 -42.59
N ASP A 675 12.59 -31.20 -43.88
CA ASP A 675 11.53 -30.91 -44.85
C ASP A 675 10.38 -31.91 -44.77
N GLU A 676 10.59 -33.04 -44.10
CA GLU A 676 9.55 -34.02 -43.80
C GLU A 676 8.79 -33.67 -42.51
N LYS A 677 7.47 -33.90 -42.52
CA LYS A 677 6.57 -33.53 -41.42
C LYS A 677 6.90 -34.24 -40.10
N ARG A 678 7.04 -35.57 -40.12
CA ARG A 678 7.26 -36.36 -38.89
C ARG A 678 8.61 -36.04 -38.24
N PRO A 679 9.75 -36.05 -38.96
CA PRO A 679 11.03 -35.66 -38.36
C PRO A 679 11.04 -34.21 -37.89
N ARG A 680 10.38 -33.28 -38.58
CA ARG A 680 10.27 -31.88 -38.11
C ARG A 680 9.48 -31.76 -36.79
N TYR A 681 8.37 -32.49 -36.66
CA TYR A 681 7.60 -32.56 -35.42
C TYR A 681 8.44 -33.13 -34.27
N LEU A 682 9.10 -34.28 -34.50
CA LEU A 682 9.96 -34.91 -33.51
C LEU A 682 11.13 -34.02 -33.10
N GLY A 683 11.67 -33.22 -34.03
CA GLY A 683 12.69 -32.21 -33.72
C GLY A 683 12.21 -31.14 -32.73
N VAL A 684 10.93 -30.76 -32.77
CA VAL A 684 10.34 -29.85 -31.77
C VAL A 684 10.12 -30.56 -30.44
N VAL A 685 9.64 -31.81 -30.46
CA VAL A 685 9.42 -32.60 -29.23
C VAL A 685 10.73 -32.87 -28.48
N ASP A 686 11.82 -33.13 -29.20
CA ASP A 686 13.15 -33.37 -28.65
C ASP A 686 13.82 -32.08 -28.14
N GLU A 687 13.41 -30.90 -28.63
CA GLU A 687 13.92 -29.59 -28.15
C GLU A 687 13.18 -29.07 -26.91
N MET A 688 11.92 -29.47 -26.75
CA MET A 688 11.04 -29.14 -25.64
C MET A 688 11.45 -29.91 -24.39
#